data_AF-A0A8C5QVC8-F1
#
_entry.id   AF-A0A8C5QVC8-F1
#
_cell.length_a   1.000
_cell.length_b   1.000
_cell.length_c   1.000
_cell.angle_alpha   90.00
_cell.angle_beta   90.00
_cell.angle_gamma   90.00
#
_symmetry.space_group_name_H-M   'P 1'
#
loop_
_entity.id
_entity.type
_entity.pdbx_description
1 polymer ?
#
loop_
_entity_poly.entity_id
_entity_poly.type
_entity_poly.pdbx_seq_one_letter_code
_entity_poly.pdbx_strand_id
1 'polypeptide(L)'
;MIRAPAALLLCLLACCSSNAKTPQEHNAGVQEVTLKVQISDASTHQPLSDAVLEVFANQVPAASGTTRADGTALIKLQYRLGSQLIVTATKHAYVPNSAPWRPLRLPVFSSLSLGLLPERSATLMVYDDVVQIVSGFQGTRLQPRVHFERRALDLPGNSTYKDLAAFLTAASTPGEVDSFPYLQGSDGNATGNSTRYDLTPVTAVSIHLLNSDGTDIPVNGPIFVTVPLPTHSNLKHNAHVPAWRFDKKHDPVVTQDIATYHTVFLLAILGGMAFILLVLLCLLLYYCRSPAGDLGAKKKKKKQKRKKEKPNSGGAKSDSASDSQEIRTQQPSKVSENPAIPMQKLQDIQRAMELLSACQGPAKNLDEASKRKYQFWDTQPVPKLNEIITCHGPIEPDKDNIRQEPYSLPQGFMWDTLDMSNAEVLKELYTLLNENYVEDDDNMFRFDYSPEFLQWALRPPGWLSQWHCGVRVSSNKKLVGFISAVPANIRIYEKVKKMVEINFLCVHKKLRSKRVAPVLIREITRRVNIEGIFQAVYTAGVVLPKPVSTCRYWHRSLNPRKLVEVKFSHLSRNMTLQRTMKLYRLSDSPKTAGLRQMERKDLSMVKQLLNDYLSQFNLAPVMDEEEILHWFLPQENIIDSFVVESSSGTLTDFLSFYTLPSTVMHHPVHKTLKAAYSFYNIHTETPLLDLMNDALIIAKLKGFDVFNALDLMENKSFLEKLKFGIGDGNLQYYLFNWRCPAMESEKVGLVLQ
;
A
#
# COMPACT_ATOMS: atom_id res chain seq x y z
N MET A 1 -3.90 58.16 16.59
CA MET A 1 -4.85 58.00 17.71
C MET A 1 -6.27 58.14 17.15
N ILE A 2 -7.28 57.54 17.83
CA ILE A 2 -8.66 58.05 18.06
C ILE A 2 -9.36 58.80 16.88
N ARG A 3 -10.55 58.44 16.37
CA ARG A 3 -11.55 57.38 16.65
C ARG A 3 -12.52 57.34 15.44
N ALA A 4 -13.28 56.25 15.24
CA ALA A 4 -14.55 56.29 14.49
C ALA A 4 -15.70 56.76 15.43
N PRO A 5 -16.83 57.28 14.91
CA PRO A 5 -17.93 56.39 14.50
C PRO A 5 -18.71 56.83 13.25
N ALA A 6 -19.68 55.99 12.84
CA ALA A 6 -20.48 56.07 11.61
C ALA A 6 -21.71 57.02 11.69
N ALA A 7 -22.29 57.38 10.53
CA ALA A 7 -23.65 56.96 10.11
C ALA A 7 -24.17 57.70 8.83
N LEU A 8 -25.14 57.07 8.13
CA LEU A 8 -25.92 57.55 6.96
C LEU A 8 -25.09 57.78 5.66
N LEU A 9 -25.66 57.71 4.44
CA LEU A 9 -27.07 57.67 4.01
C LEU A 9 -27.32 56.56 2.94
N LEU A 10 -28.59 56.13 2.74
CA LEU A 10 -29.00 55.11 1.77
C LEU A 10 -29.86 55.66 0.61
N CYS A 11 -29.85 54.93 -0.51
CA CYS A 11 -30.90 54.78 -1.54
C CYS A 11 -31.39 55.98 -2.38
N LEU A 12 -31.31 55.83 -3.71
CA LEU A 12 -32.40 55.54 -4.68
C LEU A 12 -31.73 55.43 -6.09
N LEU A 13 -31.79 54.30 -6.82
CA LEU A 13 -32.90 53.77 -7.64
C LEU A 13 -33.37 54.75 -8.74
N ALA A 14 -33.53 54.37 -10.01
CA ALA A 14 -33.27 53.10 -10.72
C ALA A 14 -32.97 53.39 -12.21
N CYS A 15 -32.70 52.46 -13.14
CA CYS A 15 -32.78 50.97 -13.15
C CYS A 15 -31.59 50.44 -14.01
N CYS A 16 -31.52 49.27 -14.67
CA CYS A 16 -32.52 48.24 -15.02
C CYS A 16 -31.90 46.81 -15.08
N SER A 17 -32.45 45.95 -15.93
CA SER A 17 -32.16 44.52 -16.13
C SER A 17 -30.87 44.23 -16.95
N SER A 18 -30.21 43.07 -16.85
CA SER A 18 -30.78 41.75 -16.54
C SER A 18 -29.83 40.80 -15.74
N ASN A 19 -30.39 39.67 -15.31
CA ASN A 19 -29.90 38.82 -14.21
C ASN A 19 -28.53 38.13 -14.44
N ALA A 20 -27.65 38.24 -13.44
CA ALA A 20 -26.65 37.22 -13.12
C ALA A 20 -26.67 36.97 -11.59
N LYS A 21 -26.89 35.72 -11.15
CA LYS A 21 -26.90 35.36 -9.72
C LYS A 21 -25.48 35.15 -9.22
N THR A 22 -25.08 35.87 -8.17
CA THR A 22 -23.91 35.51 -7.35
C THR A 22 -24.20 34.26 -6.51
N PRO A 23 -23.19 33.43 -6.20
CA PRO A 23 -23.37 32.32 -5.27
C PRO A 23 -23.63 32.85 -3.85
N GLN A 24 -24.77 32.49 -3.28
CA GLN A 24 -25.14 32.85 -1.91
C GLN A 24 -24.46 31.89 -0.93
N GLU A 25 -23.82 32.43 0.12
CA GLU A 25 -23.45 31.60 1.28
C GLU A 25 -24.73 31.12 1.97
N HIS A 26 -25.11 29.87 1.72
CA HIS A 26 -26.23 29.26 2.41
C HIS A 26 -25.85 28.98 3.87
N ASN A 27 -26.61 29.58 4.80
CA ASN A 27 -26.77 29.04 6.15
C ASN A 27 -27.02 27.52 6.05
N ALA A 28 -26.11 26.72 6.59
CA ALA A 28 -26.18 25.26 6.53
C ALA A 28 -27.28 24.74 7.48
N GLY A 29 -28.52 24.83 7.01
CA GLY A 29 -29.68 24.23 7.66
C GLY A 29 -29.48 22.74 7.88
N VAL A 30 -30.08 22.22 8.93
CA VAL A 30 -30.11 20.77 9.18
C VAL A 30 -31.04 20.15 8.13
N GLN A 31 -30.59 19.09 7.46
CA GLN A 31 -31.33 18.45 6.38
C GLN A 31 -31.44 16.95 6.63
N GLU A 32 -32.59 16.37 6.28
CA GLU A 32 -32.79 14.92 6.35
C GLU A 32 -31.92 14.21 5.30
N VAL A 33 -31.10 13.27 5.75
CA VAL A 33 -30.28 12.40 4.90
C VAL A 33 -30.68 10.95 5.14
N THR A 34 -30.80 10.17 4.06
CA THR A 34 -30.93 8.71 4.14
C THR A 34 -29.57 8.05 3.93
N LEU A 35 -29.10 7.33 4.94
CA LEU A 35 -27.90 6.50 4.90
C LEU A 35 -28.32 5.02 4.75
N LYS A 36 -27.93 4.38 3.66
CA LYS A 36 -27.93 2.92 3.56
C LYS A 36 -26.67 2.40 4.24
N VAL A 37 -26.82 1.49 5.20
CA VAL A 37 -25.69 0.74 5.76
C VAL A 37 -25.85 -0.72 5.35
N GLN A 38 -24.79 -1.30 4.79
CA GLN A 38 -24.72 -2.71 4.44
C GLN A 38 -23.73 -3.41 5.37
N ILE A 39 -24.19 -4.44 6.07
CA ILE A 39 -23.37 -5.23 6.99
C ILE A 39 -23.12 -6.60 6.39
N SER A 40 -21.86 -7.04 6.43
CA SER A 40 -21.43 -8.37 6.02
C SER A 40 -20.45 -8.98 7.00
N ASP A 41 -20.35 -10.30 6.99
CA ASP A 41 -19.26 -11.04 7.64
C ASP A 41 -17.93 -10.67 6.96
N ALA A 42 -16.96 -10.18 7.74
CA ALA A 42 -15.66 -9.75 7.23
C ALA A 42 -14.81 -10.90 6.64
N SER A 43 -15.15 -12.16 6.92
CA SER A 43 -14.44 -13.35 6.48
C SER A 43 -15.13 -14.11 5.33
N THR A 44 -16.47 -14.09 5.26
CA THR A 44 -17.24 -14.78 4.19
C THR A 44 -17.94 -13.84 3.21
N HIS A 45 -17.96 -12.53 3.49
CA HIS A 45 -18.69 -11.49 2.77
C HIS A 45 -20.21 -11.73 2.64
N GLN A 46 -20.77 -12.67 3.41
CA GLN A 46 -22.22 -12.89 3.43
C GLN A 46 -22.95 -11.75 4.16
N PRO A 47 -24.14 -11.34 3.68
CA PRO A 47 -24.93 -10.31 4.34
C PRO A 47 -25.41 -10.78 5.73
N LEU A 48 -25.31 -9.90 6.72
CA LEU A 48 -25.74 -10.22 8.10
C LEU A 48 -27.07 -9.55 8.40
N SER A 49 -28.12 -10.36 8.55
CA SER A 49 -29.40 -9.92 9.14
C SER A 49 -29.25 -9.60 10.63
N ASP A 50 -30.22 -8.87 11.20
CA ASP A 50 -30.41 -8.74 12.65
C ASP A 50 -29.22 -8.15 13.44
N ALA A 51 -28.27 -7.52 12.75
CA ALA A 51 -27.27 -6.66 13.36
C ALA A 51 -27.90 -5.30 13.74
N VAL A 52 -27.59 -4.83 14.94
CA VAL A 52 -28.05 -3.55 15.47
C VAL A 52 -27.07 -2.46 15.05
N LEU A 53 -27.61 -1.37 14.53
CA LEU A 53 -26.90 -0.18 14.11
C LEU A 53 -27.27 1.01 14.98
N GLU A 54 -26.26 1.76 15.40
CA GLU A 54 -26.40 3.01 16.14
C GLU A 54 -25.52 4.08 15.51
N VAL A 55 -26.07 5.28 15.33
CA VAL A 55 -25.37 6.43 14.75
C VAL A 55 -25.21 7.50 15.82
N PHE A 56 -23.97 7.77 16.19
CA PHE A 56 -23.61 8.76 17.20
C PHE A 56 -23.27 10.10 16.54
N ALA A 57 -23.77 11.18 17.14
CA ALA A 57 -23.47 12.57 16.77
C ALA A 57 -23.02 13.32 18.03
N ASN A 58 -21.75 13.71 18.10
CA ASN A 58 -21.16 14.39 19.27
C ASN A 58 -21.52 13.70 20.60
N GLN A 59 -21.21 12.41 20.74
CA GLN A 59 -21.46 11.59 21.94
C GLN A 59 -22.92 11.31 22.31
N VAL A 60 -23.89 11.73 21.48
CA VAL A 60 -25.33 11.43 21.65
C VAL A 60 -25.79 10.46 20.55
N PRO A 61 -26.55 9.39 20.86
CA PRO A 61 -27.18 8.56 19.83
C PRO A 61 -28.24 9.38 19.07
N ALA A 62 -28.02 9.57 17.77
CA ALA A 62 -28.83 10.40 16.90
C ALA A 62 -29.87 9.61 16.09
N ALA A 63 -29.57 8.35 15.78
CA ALA A 63 -30.49 7.40 15.15
C ALA A 63 -30.03 5.96 15.41
N SER A 64 -30.94 5.00 15.30
CA SER A 64 -30.64 3.56 15.33
C SER A 64 -31.44 2.80 14.27
N GLY A 65 -31.10 1.53 14.05
CA GLY A 65 -31.81 0.64 13.15
C GLY A 65 -31.31 -0.79 13.22
N THR A 66 -31.94 -1.68 12.43
CA THR A 66 -31.58 -3.10 12.36
C THR A 66 -31.52 -3.53 10.89
N THR A 67 -30.54 -4.36 10.55
CA THR A 67 -30.39 -4.90 9.18
C THR A 67 -31.44 -5.95 8.84
N ARG A 68 -31.98 -5.85 7.63
CA ARG A 68 -32.92 -6.81 7.04
C ARG A 68 -32.19 -8.08 6.58
N ALA A 69 -32.94 -9.06 6.07
CA ALA A 69 -32.43 -10.32 5.54
C ALA A 69 -31.41 -10.17 4.38
N ASP A 70 -31.36 -9.01 3.71
CA ASP A 70 -30.36 -8.68 2.68
C ASP A 70 -29.07 -8.06 3.26
N GLY A 71 -28.94 -7.99 4.59
CA GLY A 71 -27.83 -7.35 5.29
C GLY A 71 -27.87 -5.83 5.27
N THR A 72 -28.97 -5.21 4.86
CA THR A 72 -29.06 -3.74 4.71
C THR A 72 -30.01 -3.10 5.71
N ALA A 73 -29.64 -1.90 6.17
CA ALA A 73 -30.48 -0.98 6.92
C ALA A 73 -30.55 0.37 6.21
N LEU A 74 -31.67 1.07 6.37
CA LEU A 74 -31.87 2.44 5.88
C LEU A 74 -32.15 3.34 7.08
N ILE A 75 -31.17 4.16 7.44
CA ILE A 75 -31.24 5.08 8.58
C ILE A 75 -31.52 6.48 8.05
N LYS A 76 -32.65 7.07 8.47
CA LYS A 76 -33.00 8.47 8.23
C LYS A 76 -32.55 9.30 9.42
N LEU A 77 -31.77 10.34 9.19
CA LEU A 77 -31.24 11.19 10.24
C LEU A 77 -31.11 12.65 9.80
N GLN A 78 -31.17 13.56 10.77
CA GLN A 78 -31.06 15.00 10.55
C GLN A 78 -29.59 15.44 10.65
N TYR A 79 -28.99 15.79 9.51
CA TYR A 79 -27.55 16.08 9.42
C TYR A 79 -27.25 17.56 9.13
N ARG A 80 -26.20 18.08 9.75
CA ARG A 80 -25.62 19.40 9.46
C ARG A 80 -24.25 19.22 8.80
N LEU A 81 -24.08 19.81 7.62
CA LEU A 81 -22.85 19.73 6.83
C LEU A 81 -21.60 20.07 7.67
N GLY A 82 -20.59 19.21 7.61
CA GLY A 82 -19.32 19.38 8.30
C GLY A 82 -19.24 18.73 9.69
N SER A 83 -20.36 18.34 10.29
CA SER A 83 -20.40 17.52 11.51
C SER A 83 -19.83 16.12 11.25
N GLN A 84 -19.21 15.49 12.23
CA GLN A 84 -18.81 14.08 12.12
C GLN A 84 -19.87 13.20 12.80
N LEU A 85 -20.30 12.15 12.10
CA LEU A 85 -21.05 11.04 12.70
C LEU A 85 -20.14 9.81 12.82
N ILE A 86 -20.44 8.93 13.77
CA ILE A 86 -19.85 7.60 13.84
C ILE A 86 -21.00 6.58 13.74
N VAL A 87 -20.87 5.63 12.81
CA VAL A 87 -21.86 4.57 12.58
C VAL A 87 -21.30 3.29 13.15
N THR A 88 -21.93 2.76 14.20
CA THR A 88 -21.52 1.56 14.94
C THR A 88 -22.46 0.41 14.61
N ALA A 89 -21.89 -0.76 14.31
CA ALA A 89 -22.59 -2.01 14.08
C ALA A 89 -22.24 -3.05 15.15
N THR A 90 -23.25 -3.76 15.66
CA THR A 90 -23.09 -4.85 16.63
C THR A 90 -23.97 -6.04 16.27
N LYS A 91 -23.49 -7.26 16.53
CA LYS A 91 -24.27 -8.50 16.41
C LYS A 91 -23.73 -9.53 17.41
N HIS A 92 -24.61 -10.38 17.96
CA HIS A 92 -24.20 -11.45 18.86
C HIS A 92 -23.22 -12.42 18.16
N ALA A 93 -22.15 -12.83 18.86
CA ALA A 93 -21.03 -13.62 18.35
C ALA A 93 -20.20 -12.97 17.21
N TYR A 94 -20.24 -11.63 17.10
CA TYR A 94 -19.37 -10.85 16.22
C TYR A 94 -18.72 -9.70 16.99
N VAL A 95 -17.45 -9.41 16.68
CA VAL A 95 -16.74 -8.23 17.16
C VAL A 95 -17.47 -6.98 16.62
N PRO A 96 -17.81 -6.00 17.48
CA PRO A 96 -18.33 -4.70 17.03
C PRO A 96 -17.39 -4.01 16.04
N ASN A 97 -17.94 -3.27 15.08
CA ASN A 97 -17.16 -2.39 14.19
C ASN A 97 -17.87 -1.04 14.06
N SER A 98 -17.11 0.03 13.81
CA SER A 98 -17.65 1.38 13.60
C SER A 98 -16.82 2.15 12.58
N ALA A 99 -17.47 3.05 11.82
CA ALA A 99 -16.79 3.89 10.84
C ALA A 99 -17.25 5.37 10.92
N PRO A 100 -16.36 6.33 10.68
CA PRO A 100 -16.70 7.74 10.61
C PRO A 100 -17.43 8.07 9.30
N TRP A 101 -18.49 8.88 9.38
CA TRP A 101 -19.21 9.40 8.22
C TRP A 101 -19.25 10.93 8.28
N ARG A 102 -18.63 11.57 7.28
CA ARG A 102 -18.46 13.03 7.20
C ARG A 102 -18.40 13.51 5.73
N PRO A 103 -19.54 13.56 5.01
CA PRO A 103 -19.55 13.94 3.60
C PRO A 103 -19.23 15.43 3.39
N LEU A 104 -18.42 15.72 2.36
CA LEU A 104 -17.97 17.08 1.99
C LEU A 104 -19.07 17.96 1.35
N ARG A 105 -20.20 17.36 0.96
CA ARG A 105 -21.41 18.01 0.44
C ARG A 105 -22.62 17.21 0.94
N LEU A 106 -23.76 17.84 1.21
CA LEU A 106 -24.96 17.15 1.68
C LEU A 106 -25.44 16.14 0.61
N PRO A 107 -25.44 14.82 0.90
CA PRO A 107 -25.91 13.81 -0.04
C PRO A 107 -27.39 13.51 0.19
N VAL A 108 -28.21 13.49 -0.87
CA VAL A 108 -29.62 13.07 -0.76
C VAL A 108 -29.73 11.59 -0.36
N PHE A 109 -28.76 10.79 -0.81
CA PHE A 109 -28.59 9.38 -0.47
C PHE A 109 -27.09 9.08 -0.31
N SER A 110 -26.73 8.30 0.71
CA SER A 110 -25.36 7.82 0.92
C SER A 110 -25.39 6.32 1.24
N SER A 111 -24.32 5.60 0.91
CA SER A 111 -24.18 4.18 1.22
C SER A 111 -22.84 3.91 1.92
N LEU A 112 -22.89 3.21 3.05
CA LEU A 112 -21.75 2.78 3.85
C LEU A 112 -21.74 1.24 3.93
N SER A 113 -20.56 0.63 4.00
CA SER A 113 -20.41 -0.81 4.21
C SER A 113 -19.56 -1.07 5.45
N LEU A 114 -19.96 -2.05 6.26
CA LEU A 114 -19.25 -2.47 7.47
C LEU A 114 -19.03 -4.00 7.44
N GLY A 115 -17.82 -4.42 7.74
CA GLY A 115 -17.47 -5.83 7.98
C GLY A 115 -17.48 -6.13 9.48
N LEU A 116 -18.24 -7.11 9.92
CA LEU A 116 -18.18 -7.63 11.28
C LEU A 116 -17.36 -8.92 11.30
N LEU A 117 -16.39 -9.02 12.21
CA LEU A 117 -15.53 -10.20 12.36
C LEU A 117 -16.20 -11.23 13.29
N PRO A 118 -16.39 -12.50 12.88
CA PRO A 118 -16.91 -13.54 13.79
C PRO A 118 -16.01 -13.75 15.01
N GLU A 119 -16.58 -13.91 16.20
CA GLU A 119 -15.80 -14.14 17.41
C GLU A 119 -15.27 -15.58 17.51
N ARG A 120 -13.98 -15.70 17.81
CA ARG A 120 -13.28 -16.99 17.89
C ARG A 120 -13.44 -17.57 19.30
N SER A 121 -14.08 -18.75 19.40
CA SER A 121 -14.16 -19.52 20.64
C SER A 121 -12.78 -19.84 21.20
N ALA A 122 -12.64 -19.77 22.51
CA ALA A 122 -11.38 -19.92 23.22
C ALA A 122 -11.44 -21.06 24.25
N THR A 123 -10.30 -21.67 24.53
CA THR A 123 -10.18 -22.69 25.58
C THR A 123 -10.10 -21.99 26.93
N LEU A 124 -11.15 -22.15 27.75
CA LEU A 124 -11.16 -21.77 29.16
C LEU A 124 -10.47 -22.87 29.98
N MET A 125 -9.48 -22.49 30.79
CA MET A 125 -8.78 -23.38 31.72
C MET A 125 -8.90 -22.79 33.12
N VAL A 126 -9.42 -23.57 34.06
CA VAL A 126 -9.63 -23.14 35.46
C VAL A 126 -8.73 -23.96 36.37
N TYR A 127 -7.74 -23.32 36.96
CA TYR A 127 -6.85 -23.87 37.98
C TYR A 127 -7.35 -23.46 39.38
N ASP A 128 -6.70 -23.93 40.45
CA ASP A 128 -7.13 -23.68 41.83
C ASP A 128 -6.99 -22.20 42.25
N ASP A 129 -6.08 -21.46 41.62
CA ASP A 129 -5.72 -20.07 41.91
C ASP A 129 -6.01 -19.10 40.75
N VAL A 130 -5.85 -19.56 39.50
CA VAL A 130 -5.89 -18.74 38.27
C VAL A 130 -6.86 -19.32 37.24
N VAL A 131 -7.52 -18.44 36.49
CA VAL A 131 -8.27 -18.76 35.27
C VAL A 131 -7.48 -18.25 34.07
N GLN A 132 -7.40 -19.07 33.01
CA GLN A 132 -6.75 -18.73 31.74
C GLN A 132 -7.72 -18.91 30.57
N ILE A 133 -7.63 -18.03 29.59
CA ILE A 133 -8.36 -18.11 28.31
C ILE A 133 -7.32 -18.07 27.18
N VAL A 134 -7.32 -19.08 26.31
CA VAL A 134 -6.32 -19.25 25.24
C VAL A 134 -7.00 -19.50 23.90
N SER A 135 -6.56 -18.83 22.83
CA SER A 135 -7.12 -19.04 21.49
C SER A 135 -6.62 -20.35 20.87
N GLY A 136 -7.49 -21.05 20.13
CA GLY A 136 -7.36 -22.49 19.90
C GLY A 136 -6.24 -22.98 18.96
N PHE A 137 -5.86 -24.23 19.21
CA PHE A 137 -5.02 -25.15 18.41
C PHE A 137 -3.51 -24.87 18.27
N GLN A 138 -2.72 -25.94 18.40
CA GLN A 138 -1.27 -25.92 18.60
C GLN A 138 -0.50 -25.62 17.31
N GLY A 139 0.46 -24.69 17.40
CA GLY A 139 1.41 -24.36 16.32
C GLY A 139 2.56 -23.50 16.86
N THR A 140 3.67 -23.39 16.12
CA THR A 140 4.92 -22.76 16.59
C THR A 140 4.91 -21.22 16.55
N ARG A 141 3.79 -20.59 16.96
CA ARG A 141 3.66 -19.14 17.15
C ARG A 141 3.13 -18.86 18.56
N LEU A 142 3.56 -17.74 19.15
CA LEU A 142 3.00 -17.23 20.39
C LEU A 142 1.51 -16.92 20.18
N GLN A 143 0.64 -17.53 20.99
CA GLN A 143 -0.82 -17.34 20.94
C GLN A 143 -1.24 -16.16 21.84
N PRO A 144 -2.36 -15.48 21.52
CA PRO A 144 -3.00 -14.59 22.47
C PRO A 144 -3.56 -15.40 23.65
N ARG A 145 -3.34 -14.88 24.86
CA ARG A 145 -3.80 -15.49 26.12
C ARG A 145 -4.22 -14.41 27.11
N VAL A 146 -5.21 -14.72 27.93
CA VAL A 146 -5.69 -13.88 29.03
C VAL A 146 -5.60 -14.69 30.32
N HIS A 147 -5.22 -14.07 31.43
CA HIS A 147 -5.33 -14.71 32.75
C HIS A 147 -5.68 -13.72 33.86
N PHE A 148 -6.36 -14.22 34.88
CA PHE A 148 -6.78 -13.48 36.07
C PHE A 148 -6.97 -14.45 37.24
N GLU A 149 -7.00 -13.93 38.47
CA GLU A 149 -7.17 -14.78 39.66
C GLU A 149 -8.59 -15.39 39.70
N ARG A 150 -8.72 -16.67 40.04
CA ARG A 150 -10.01 -17.39 40.12
C ARG A 150 -11.01 -16.70 41.06
N ARG A 151 -10.52 -16.08 42.15
CA ARG A 151 -11.31 -15.29 43.12
C ARG A 151 -11.89 -13.97 42.57
N ALA A 152 -11.50 -13.56 41.35
CA ALA A 152 -12.07 -12.38 40.69
C ALA A 152 -13.39 -12.69 39.96
N LEU A 153 -13.77 -13.97 39.78
CA LEU A 153 -15.09 -14.34 39.28
C LEU A 153 -16.09 -14.49 40.43
N ASP A 154 -17.12 -13.66 40.41
CA ASP A 154 -18.32 -13.84 41.21
C ASP A 154 -19.40 -14.50 40.33
N LEU A 155 -19.61 -15.81 40.52
CA LEU A 155 -20.58 -16.58 39.74
C LEU A 155 -21.95 -16.52 40.42
N PRO A 156 -23.04 -16.17 39.70
CA PRO A 156 -24.38 -16.25 40.26
C PRO A 156 -24.68 -17.69 40.69
N GLY A 157 -25.26 -17.88 41.88
CA GLY A 157 -25.25 -19.17 42.61
C GLY A 157 -25.93 -20.39 41.97
N ASN A 158 -26.42 -20.28 40.73
CA ASN A 158 -26.95 -21.37 39.92
C ASN A 158 -26.02 -21.81 38.77
N SER A 159 -24.95 -21.07 38.45
CA SER A 159 -23.99 -21.43 37.38
C SER A 159 -22.68 -21.99 37.91
N THR A 160 -22.05 -22.86 37.12
CA THR A 160 -20.74 -23.45 37.42
C THR A 160 -19.72 -23.08 36.34
N TYR A 161 -18.44 -23.30 36.63
CA TYR A 161 -17.35 -23.10 35.66
C TYR A 161 -17.46 -23.95 34.37
N LYS A 162 -18.36 -24.95 34.32
CA LYS A 162 -18.63 -25.77 33.13
C LYS A 162 -19.63 -25.13 32.17
N ASP A 163 -20.43 -24.19 32.67
CA ASP A 163 -21.52 -23.55 31.93
C ASP A 163 -21.05 -22.24 31.25
N LEU A 164 -19.73 -22.00 31.25
CA LEU A 164 -19.10 -20.77 30.79
C LEU A 164 -18.50 -20.94 29.39
N ALA A 165 -18.85 -20.02 28.49
CA ALA A 165 -18.28 -19.92 27.15
C ALA A 165 -17.28 -18.74 27.10
N ALA A 166 -16.05 -19.01 26.66
CA ALA A 166 -15.02 -17.99 26.48
C ALA A 166 -14.75 -17.72 24.99
N PHE A 167 -14.59 -16.45 24.63
CA PHE A 167 -14.26 -15.98 23.29
C PHE A 167 -13.04 -15.05 23.35
N LEU A 168 -12.08 -15.25 22.44
CA LEU A 168 -10.83 -14.50 22.39
C LEU A 168 -10.41 -14.28 20.93
N THR A 169 -10.72 -13.08 20.44
CA THR A 169 -10.47 -12.67 19.05
C THR A 169 -9.43 -11.56 19.04
N ALA A 170 -8.21 -11.83 18.60
CA ALA A 170 -7.13 -10.85 18.53
C ALA A 170 -6.69 -10.58 17.09
N ALA A 171 -6.59 -9.31 16.71
CA ALA A 171 -6.12 -8.90 15.40
C ALA A 171 -4.61 -9.18 15.27
N SER A 172 -4.24 -10.09 14.36
CA SER A 172 -2.86 -10.51 14.13
C SER A 172 -2.27 -9.86 12.86
N THR A 173 -3.09 -9.12 12.10
CA THR A 173 -2.74 -8.46 10.83
C THR A 173 -3.45 -7.10 10.72
N PRO A 174 -2.94 -6.13 9.95
CA PRO A 174 -3.60 -4.83 9.79
C PRO A 174 -5.06 -4.91 9.29
N GLY A 175 -5.35 -5.78 8.33
CA GLY A 175 -6.73 -5.96 7.84
C GLY A 175 -7.70 -6.58 8.85
N GLU A 176 -7.20 -7.32 9.86
CA GLU A 176 -8.03 -7.71 11.01
C GLU A 176 -8.26 -6.52 11.96
N VAL A 177 -7.33 -5.55 12.04
CA VAL A 177 -7.51 -4.32 12.85
C VAL A 177 -8.59 -3.42 12.24
N ASP A 178 -8.68 -3.31 10.92
CA ASP A 178 -9.75 -2.59 10.20
C ASP A 178 -11.16 -3.21 10.41
N SER A 179 -11.24 -4.38 11.06
CA SER A 179 -12.48 -5.04 11.46
C SER A 179 -12.89 -4.79 12.92
N PHE A 180 -12.13 -3.97 13.66
CA PHE A 180 -12.44 -3.50 15.02
C PHE A 180 -12.95 -2.05 14.99
N PRO A 181 -13.58 -1.54 16.07
CA PRO A 181 -14.17 -0.20 16.08
C PRO A 181 -13.15 0.91 15.83
N TYR A 182 -13.54 1.90 15.02
CA TYR A 182 -12.83 3.18 14.91
C TYR A 182 -12.88 3.93 16.25
N LEU A 183 -11.69 4.25 16.78
CA LEU A 183 -11.49 4.88 18.09
C LEU A 183 -11.08 6.36 17.94
N GLN A 184 -11.66 7.23 18.76
CA GLN A 184 -11.22 8.62 18.90
C GLN A 184 -10.73 8.90 20.33
N GLY A 185 -9.54 9.48 20.43
CA GLY A 185 -8.97 10.01 21.67
C GLY A 185 -9.44 11.44 21.93
N SER A 186 -9.49 11.81 23.21
CA SER A 186 -9.76 13.19 23.67
C SER A 186 -8.85 13.49 24.85
N ASP A 187 -8.11 14.60 24.79
CA ASP A 187 -7.26 15.04 25.91
C ASP A 187 -8.13 15.52 27.08
N GLY A 188 -8.06 14.80 28.21
CA GLY A 188 -8.90 15.08 29.38
C GLY A 188 -8.50 16.30 30.22
N ASN A 189 -7.38 16.96 29.90
CA ASN A 189 -6.77 18.01 30.74
C ASN A 189 -7.04 19.46 30.28
N ALA A 190 -7.77 19.68 29.20
CA ALA A 190 -8.02 21.02 28.66
C ALA A 190 -9.39 21.58 29.07
N THR A 191 -9.42 22.53 30.01
CA THR A 191 -10.62 23.36 30.29
C THR A 191 -10.84 24.40 29.17
N GLY A 192 -11.13 23.92 27.96
CA GLY A 192 -11.36 24.75 26.79
C GLY A 192 -11.08 23.99 25.48
N ASN A 193 -12.14 23.71 24.72
CA ASN A 193 -12.09 23.22 23.34
C ASN A 193 -11.23 21.95 23.12
N SER A 194 -11.71 20.79 23.58
CA SER A 194 -11.01 19.52 23.49
C SER A 194 -10.71 19.09 22.05
N THR A 195 -9.41 19.03 21.72
CA THR A 195 -8.90 18.44 20.50
C THR A 195 -9.13 16.93 20.51
N ARG A 196 -9.85 16.42 19.51
CA ARG A 196 -10.01 14.99 19.26
C ARG A 196 -8.90 14.50 18.33
N TYR A 197 -8.43 13.28 18.55
CA TYR A 197 -7.42 12.61 17.73
C TYR A 197 -7.94 11.25 17.26
N ASP A 198 -7.78 10.95 15.99
CA ASP A 198 -8.09 9.63 15.45
C ASP A 198 -6.98 8.64 15.87
N LEU A 199 -7.34 7.53 16.50
CA LEU A 199 -6.39 6.57 17.04
C LEU A 199 -6.24 5.37 16.10
N THR A 200 -5.01 5.09 15.65
CA THR A 200 -4.68 3.86 14.91
C THR A 200 -4.09 2.83 15.88
N PRO A 201 -4.85 1.80 16.31
CA PRO A 201 -4.35 0.82 17.27
C PRO A 201 -3.29 -0.11 16.65
N VAL A 202 -2.19 -0.34 17.38
CA VAL A 202 -1.08 -1.22 16.95
C VAL A 202 -1.49 -2.71 16.99
N THR A 203 -2.46 -3.05 17.84
CA THR A 203 -3.11 -4.35 17.95
C THR A 203 -4.48 -4.14 18.58
N ALA A 204 -5.45 -5.04 18.30
CA ALA A 204 -6.80 -5.00 18.87
C ALA A 204 -7.21 -6.38 19.39
N VAL A 205 -8.07 -6.45 20.41
CA VAL A 205 -8.54 -7.70 21.00
C VAL A 205 -9.96 -7.58 21.56
N SER A 206 -10.82 -8.54 21.23
CA SER A 206 -12.12 -8.79 21.87
C SER A 206 -11.98 -9.98 22.82
N ILE A 207 -12.53 -9.83 24.03
CA ILE A 207 -12.51 -10.84 25.10
C ILE A 207 -13.91 -10.85 25.70
N HIS A 208 -14.62 -11.95 25.55
CA HIS A 208 -15.95 -12.15 26.14
C HIS A 208 -15.97 -13.46 26.95
N LEU A 209 -16.62 -13.42 28.11
CA LEU A 209 -16.87 -14.57 28.99
C LEU A 209 -18.35 -14.58 29.32
N LEU A 210 -19.08 -15.53 28.74
CA LEU A 210 -20.53 -15.61 28.78
C LEU A 210 -21.00 -16.79 29.62
N ASN A 211 -22.14 -16.64 30.31
CA ASN A 211 -22.87 -17.77 30.88
C ASN A 211 -23.58 -18.58 29.78
N SER A 212 -24.17 -19.74 30.14
CA SER A 212 -25.06 -20.55 29.30
C SER A 212 -26.14 -19.73 28.57
N ASP A 213 -26.61 -18.66 29.21
CA ASP A 213 -27.73 -17.84 28.78
C ASP A 213 -27.28 -16.63 27.91
N GLY A 214 -26.01 -16.59 27.52
CA GLY A 214 -25.43 -15.52 26.70
C GLY A 214 -25.10 -14.22 27.44
N THR A 215 -25.17 -14.22 28.78
CA THR A 215 -24.93 -13.04 29.62
C THR A 215 -23.44 -12.83 29.95
N ASP A 216 -22.94 -11.61 29.77
CA ASP A 216 -21.57 -11.20 30.14
C ASP A 216 -21.32 -11.35 31.65
N ILE A 217 -20.23 -12.06 32.02
CA ILE A 217 -19.83 -12.23 33.43
C ILE A 217 -18.73 -11.22 33.80
N PRO A 218 -18.91 -10.41 34.86
CA PRO A 218 -17.90 -9.46 35.31
C PRO A 218 -16.72 -10.16 36.01
N VAL A 219 -15.50 -9.71 35.70
CA VAL A 219 -14.28 -10.10 36.41
C VAL A 219 -13.84 -8.95 37.31
N ASN A 220 -13.97 -9.15 38.61
CA ASN A 220 -13.72 -8.17 39.67
C ASN A 220 -12.26 -8.23 40.16
N GLY A 221 -11.31 -7.99 39.26
CA GLY A 221 -9.88 -8.06 39.58
C GLY A 221 -8.95 -7.65 38.43
N PRO A 222 -7.62 -7.69 38.62
CA PRO A 222 -6.65 -7.42 37.57
C PRO A 222 -6.68 -8.53 36.49
N ILE A 223 -6.65 -8.11 35.22
CA ILE A 223 -6.67 -9.01 34.06
C ILE A 223 -5.38 -8.80 33.27
N PHE A 224 -4.63 -9.88 33.06
CA PHE A 224 -3.36 -9.88 32.33
C PHE A 224 -3.55 -10.43 30.93
N VAL A 225 -3.44 -9.57 29.92
CA VAL A 225 -3.59 -9.91 28.50
C VAL A 225 -2.21 -9.98 27.83
N THR A 226 -1.92 -11.09 27.15
CA THR A 226 -0.78 -11.21 26.23
C THR A 226 -1.33 -11.31 24.80
N VAL A 227 -0.87 -10.46 23.89
CA VAL A 227 -1.21 -10.52 22.46
C VAL A 227 0.09 -10.55 21.64
N PRO A 228 0.25 -11.44 20.64
CA PRO A 228 1.38 -11.39 19.73
C PRO A 228 1.29 -10.15 18.83
N LEU A 229 2.26 -9.23 18.93
CA LEU A 229 2.32 -8.06 18.07
C LEU A 229 2.67 -8.44 16.61
N PRO A 230 2.19 -7.68 15.60
CA PRO A 230 2.66 -7.83 14.23
C PRO A 230 4.18 -7.67 14.10
N THR A 231 4.79 -8.42 13.19
CA THR A 231 6.25 -8.47 12.91
C THR A 231 6.86 -7.18 12.36
N HIS A 232 6.08 -6.09 12.32
CA HIS A 232 6.47 -4.76 11.81
C HIS A 232 6.07 -3.64 12.79
N SER A 233 5.80 -3.99 14.06
CA SER A 233 5.60 -2.99 15.10
C SER A 233 6.92 -2.25 15.39
N ASN A 234 6.91 -0.91 15.27
CA ASN A 234 8.05 -0.05 15.59
C ASN A 234 8.33 0.05 17.11
N LEU A 235 7.77 -0.86 17.91
CA LEU A 235 7.85 -0.90 19.35
C LEU A 235 9.15 -1.59 19.78
N LYS A 236 10.01 -0.83 20.45
CA LYS A 236 11.24 -1.38 21.07
C LYS A 236 10.86 -2.26 22.27
N HIS A 237 11.75 -3.16 22.66
CA HIS A 237 11.59 -3.93 23.88
C HIS A 237 11.39 -3.00 25.09
N ASN A 238 10.43 -3.31 25.96
CA ASN A 238 9.99 -2.49 27.09
C ASN A 238 9.43 -1.09 26.74
N ALA A 239 8.97 -0.86 25.49
CA ALA A 239 8.18 0.33 25.17
C ALA A 239 6.79 0.26 25.83
N HIS A 240 6.41 1.31 26.56
CA HIS A 240 5.05 1.47 27.07
C HIS A 240 4.10 1.87 25.93
N VAL A 241 2.92 1.25 25.89
CA VAL A 241 1.85 1.54 24.91
C VAL A 241 0.56 1.79 25.69
N PRO A 242 -0.18 2.89 25.43
CA PRO A 242 -1.47 3.09 26.06
C PRO A 242 -2.47 2.03 25.60
N ALA A 243 -3.42 1.68 26.47
CA ALA A 243 -4.51 0.75 26.15
C ALA A 243 -5.84 1.50 26.21
N TRP A 244 -6.69 1.29 25.21
CA TRP A 244 -8.01 1.90 25.11
C TRP A 244 -9.09 0.81 25.06
N ARG A 245 -10.27 1.11 25.60
CA ARG A 245 -11.44 0.22 25.62
C ARG A 245 -12.59 0.86 24.87
N PHE A 246 -13.23 0.10 23.99
CA PHE A 246 -14.51 0.46 23.39
C PHE A 246 -15.64 0.32 24.43
N ASP A 247 -16.40 1.39 24.65
CA ASP A 247 -17.67 1.36 25.37
C ASP A 247 -18.82 1.20 24.36
N LYS A 248 -19.87 0.47 24.75
CA LYS A 248 -21.10 0.26 23.96
C LYS A 248 -22.21 1.25 24.33
N LYS A 249 -22.05 2.07 25.40
CA LYS A 249 -23.11 2.96 25.94
C LYS A 249 -22.95 4.45 25.65
N HIS A 250 -21.80 4.85 25.12
CA HIS A 250 -21.46 6.22 24.75
C HIS A 250 -20.77 6.21 23.37
N ASP A 251 -20.38 7.36 22.83
CA ASP A 251 -19.43 7.43 21.68
C ASP A 251 -18.21 6.53 21.96
N PRO A 252 -17.49 6.01 20.94
CA PRO A 252 -16.15 5.41 21.08
C PRO A 252 -15.02 6.39 21.54
N VAL A 253 -15.37 7.34 22.41
CA VAL A 253 -14.51 8.26 23.15
C VAL A 253 -14.82 8.12 24.66
N VAL A 254 -14.13 7.22 25.36
CA VAL A 254 -14.09 7.23 26.84
C VAL A 254 -12.65 7.13 27.33
N THR A 255 -12.33 7.94 28.32
CA THR A 255 -10.99 8.15 28.87
C THR A 255 -10.63 7.14 29.96
N GLN A 256 -9.43 6.57 29.87
CA GLN A 256 -8.50 6.52 31.01
C GLN A 256 -7.11 6.09 30.53
N ASP A 257 -6.17 7.04 30.48
CA ASP A 257 -4.75 6.68 30.38
C ASP A 257 -4.30 6.09 31.73
N ILE A 258 -3.85 4.84 31.70
CA ILE A 258 -3.37 4.08 32.87
C ILE A 258 -2.15 4.78 33.52
N ALA A 259 -1.38 5.58 32.77
CA ALA A 259 -0.33 6.43 33.32
C ALA A 259 -0.87 7.52 34.28
N THR A 260 -2.15 7.91 34.15
CA THR A 260 -2.82 8.81 35.11
C THR A 260 -2.98 8.14 36.46
N TYR A 261 -3.33 6.85 36.48
CA TYR A 261 -3.44 6.09 37.73
C TYR A 261 -2.09 5.94 38.41
N HIS A 262 -1.02 5.67 37.64
CA HIS A 262 0.35 5.62 38.17
C HIS A 262 0.84 6.98 38.67
N THR A 263 0.60 8.08 37.97
CA THR A 263 1.02 9.42 38.41
C THR A 263 0.24 9.91 39.62
N VAL A 264 -1.08 9.68 39.69
CA VAL A 264 -1.89 9.97 40.90
C VAL A 264 -1.48 9.09 42.08
N PHE A 265 -1.18 7.80 41.85
CA PHE A 265 -0.67 6.91 42.90
C PHE A 265 0.74 7.31 43.37
N LEU A 266 1.62 7.74 42.46
CA LEU A 266 2.95 8.26 42.81
C LEU A 266 2.83 9.59 43.57
N LEU A 267 1.91 10.48 43.20
CA LEU A 267 1.60 11.71 43.93
C LEU A 267 0.99 11.42 45.30
N ALA A 268 0.16 10.37 45.44
CA ALA A 268 -0.37 9.93 46.73
C ALA A 268 0.74 9.35 47.63
N ILE A 269 1.69 8.59 47.07
CA ILE A 269 2.87 8.09 47.78
C ILE A 269 3.81 9.23 48.16
N LEU A 270 4.13 10.15 47.23
CA LEU A 270 5.00 11.30 47.50
C LEU A 270 4.36 12.27 48.50
N GLY A 271 3.05 12.52 48.39
CA GLY A 271 2.28 13.30 49.36
C GLY A 271 2.19 12.62 50.72
N GLY A 272 2.01 11.29 50.75
CA GLY A 272 2.06 10.49 51.98
C GLY A 272 3.43 10.50 52.64
N MET A 273 4.51 10.36 51.86
CA MET A 273 5.90 10.47 52.33
C MET A 273 6.21 11.89 52.80
N ALA A 274 5.75 12.94 52.11
CA ALA A 274 5.87 14.32 52.54
C ALA A 274 5.09 14.58 53.84
N PHE A 275 3.90 13.99 54.00
CA PHE A 275 3.12 14.07 55.24
C PHE A 275 3.79 13.30 56.39
N ILE A 276 4.35 12.11 56.13
CA ILE A 276 5.13 11.35 57.11
C ILE A 276 6.40 12.12 57.51
N LEU A 277 7.11 12.74 56.57
CA LEU A 277 8.25 13.61 56.84
C LEU A 277 7.84 14.88 57.60
N LEU A 278 6.68 15.46 57.32
CA LEU A 278 6.15 16.60 58.08
C LEU A 278 5.75 16.19 59.51
N VAL A 279 5.14 15.01 59.69
CA VAL A 279 4.82 14.46 61.02
C VAL A 279 6.09 14.11 61.79
N LEU A 280 7.11 13.53 61.14
CA LEU A 280 8.43 13.30 61.73
C LEU A 280 9.12 14.62 62.09
N LEU A 281 9.07 15.64 61.22
CA LEU A 281 9.62 16.96 61.51
C LEU A 281 8.89 17.62 62.70
N CYS A 282 7.56 17.53 62.76
CA CYS A 282 6.77 18.02 63.88
C CYS A 282 7.05 17.24 65.18
N LEU A 283 7.24 15.92 65.12
CA LEU A 283 7.66 15.10 66.26
C LEU A 283 9.07 15.44 66.72
N LEU A 284 10.00 15.69 65.80
CA LEU A 284 11.38 16.07 66.09
C LEU A 284 11.43 17.49 66.69
N LEU A 285 10.64 18.43 66.16
CA LEU A 285 10.43 19.76 66.74
C LEU A 285 9.73 19.71 68.11
N TYR A 286 8.85 18.72 68.35
CA TYR A 286 8.19 18.49 69.64
C TYR A 286 9.14 17.87 70.68
N TYR A 287 10.01 16.93 70.28
CA TYR A 287 11.10 16.43 71.12
C TYR A 287 12.15 17.52 71.42
N CYS A 288 12.46 18.38 70.45
CA CYS A 288 13.28 19.58 70.65
C CYS A 288 12.54 20.73 71.39
N ARG A 289 11.25 20.57 71.73
CA ARG A 289 10.44 21.53 72.50
C ARG A 289 9.56 20.84 73.55
N SER A 290 10.18 20.06 74.43
CA SER A 290 9.53 19.55 75.64
C SER A 290 10.42 19.74 76.89
N PRO A 291 10.36 20.90 77.56
CA PRO A 291 10.75 20.98 78.97
C PRO A 291 9.77 20.19 79.85
N ALA A 292 10.24 19.75 81.02
CA ALA A 292 9.58 18.80 81.94
C ALA A 292 8.10 19.10 82.32
N GLY A 293 7.30 18.07 82.61
CA GLY A 293 5.89 18.25 83.04
C GLY A 293 5.02 17.00 83.29
N ASP A 294 5.49 16.06 84.10
CA ASP A 294 4.81 15.19 85.10
C ASP A 294 3.28 14.80 85.06
N LEU A 295 2.97 13.64 85.68
CA LEU A 295 1.68 13.14 86.26
C LEU A 295 0.36 13.09 85.44
N GLY A 296 -0.59 12.22 85.86
CA GLY A 296 -2.05 12.56 85.76
C GLY A 296 -3.08 11.53 85.24
N ALA A 297 -3.28 10.39 85.90
CA ALA A 297 -4.23 9.33 85.53
C ALA A 297 -5.78 9.63 85.50
N LYS A 298 -6.55 8.76 84.81
CA LYS A 298 -7.97 8.30 85.05
C LYS A 298 -9.22 9.16 84.61
N LYS A 299 -10.10 8.62 83.71
CA LYS A 299 -11.56 8.24 83.93
C LYS A 299 -12.56 8.30 82.72
N LYS A 300 -13.32 7.20 82.55
CA LYS A 300 -14.80 7.04 82.34
C LYS A 300 -15.60 7.59 81.11
N LYS A 301 -16.20 6.61 80.39
CA LYS A 301 -17.65 6.36 80.09
C LYS A 301 -18.62 7.48 79.61
N LYS A 302 -19.31 7.19 78.48
CA LYS A 302 -20.76 7.47 78.18
C LYS A 302 -21.33 6.30 77.33
N LYS A 303 -22.67 6.04 77.30
CA LYS A 303 -23.28 4.89 76.58
C LYS A 303 -24.82 4.96 76.37
N GLN A 304 -25.31 5.05 75.11
CA GLN A 304 -26.73 4.96 74.64
C GLN A 304 -26.72 4.35 73.21
N LYS A 305 -27.59 3.45 72.68
CA LYS A 305 -28.97 2.89 72.95
C LYS A 305 -30.15 3.87 72.74
N ARG A 306 -31.34 3.54 72.17
CA ARG A 306 -31.96 2.30 71.58
C ARG A 306 -31.55 2.12 70.08
N LYS A 307 -32.25 1.64 69.02
CA LYS A 307 -33.51 0.88 68.65
C LYS A 307 -33.23 0.34 67.19
N LYS A 308 -33.67 -0.77 66.54
CA LYS A 308 -34.65 -1.89 66.61
C LYS A 308 -36.11 -1.66 66.10
N GLU A 309 -36.47 -2.19 64.93
CA GLU A 309 -37.77 -2.88 64.68
C GLU A 309 -37.79 -3.80 63.43
N LYS A 310 -38.74 -4.76 63.39
CA LYS A 310 -39.05 -5.72 62.29
C LYS A 310 -40.44 -6.35 62.58
N PRO A 311 -41.39 -6.39 61.64
CA PRO A 311 -42.02 -7.67 61.20
C PRO A 311 -42.25 -7.70 59.65
N ASN A 312 -42.47 -8.80 58.92
CA ASN A 312 -42.90 -10.21 59.14
C ASN A 312 -44.41 -10.52 58.93
N SER A 313 -44.81 -11.04 57.75
CA SER A 313 -46.04 -11.88 57.54
C SER A 313 -46.28 -12.34 56.08
N GLY A 314 -46.72 -13.61 55.89
CA GLY A 314 -47.54 -14.12 54.75
C GLY A 314 -46.89 -14.28 53.36
N GLY A 315 -47.39 -15.13 52.44
CA GLY A 315 -48.44 -16.16 52.55
C GLY A 315 -49.09 -16.56 51.19
N ALA A 316 -49.56 -17.81 51.04
CA ALA A 316 -50.23 -18.43 49.87
C ALA A 316 -49.36 -18.59 48.58
N LYS A 317 -49.49 -19.59 47.67
CA LYS A 317 -50.50 -20.59 47.21
C LYS A 317 -51.26 -20.24 45.90
N SER A 318 -50.85 -20.87 44.79
CA SER A 318 -51.63 -21.45 43.66
C SER A 318 -50.60 -21.96 42.61
N ASP A 319 -50.69 -23.12 41.96
CA ASP A 319 -51.70 -23.62 40.99
C ASP A 319 -51.79 -22.71 39.74
N SER A 320 -51.78 -23.18 38.47
CA SER A 320 -51.93 -24.51 37.83
C SER A 320 -51.13 -24.55 36.48
N ALA A 321 -50.57 -25.69 36.00
CA ALA A 321 -51.10 -26.84 35.24
C ALA A 321 -51.35 -26.62 33.71
N SER A 322 -51.44 -27.73 32.95
CA SER A 322 -51.50 -27.88 31.46
C SER A 322 -50.14 -27.74 30.74
N ASP A 323 -49.50 -28.74 30.10
CA ASP A 323 -49.83 -30.09 29.53
C ASP A 323 -50.07 -30.13 28.00
N SER A 324 -49.87 -31.31 27.37
CA SER A 324 -49.73 -31.63 25.91
C SER A 324 -48.31 -31.33 25.36
N GLN A 325 -47.52 -32.21 24.70
CA GLN A 325 -47.73 -33.45 23.92
C GLN A 325 -48.59 -33.22 22.64
N GLU A 326 -48.40 -33.81 21.45
CA GLU A 326 -47.83 -35.11 20.98
C GLU A 326 -47.10 -34.92 19.60
N ILE A 327 -45.97 -35.57 19.25
CA ILE A 327 -45.65 -36.96 18.77
C ILE A 327 -45.76 -37.23 17.24
N ARG A 328 -44.58 -37.47 16.59
CA ARG A 328 -44.29 -38.28 15.35
C ARG A 328 -44.96 -37.82 14.02
N THR A 329 -44.71 -38.35 12.80
CA THR A 329 -44.13 -39.66 12.37
C THR A 329 -43.44 -39.66 10.98
N GLN A 330 -42.19 -40.16 10.92
CA GLN A 330 -41.47 -40.98 9.89
C GLN A 330 -41.40 -40.64 8.37
N GLN A 331 -40.32 -41.19 7.78
CA GLN A 331 -39.92 -41.38 6.37
C GLN A 331 -40.69 -42.57 5.70
N PRO A 332 -40.45 -43.08 4.44
CA PRO A 332 -39.24 -42.95 3.60
C PRO A 332 -39.26 -43.00 2.04
N SER A 333 -38.23 -42.37 1.43
CA SER A 333 -37.58 -42.75 0.14
C SER A 333 -38.42 -42.56 -1.17
N LYS A 334 -38.01 -42.89 -2.42
CA LYS A 334 -36.88 -43.68 -2.99
C LYS A 334 -36.63 -43.37 -4.49
N VAL A 335 -35.71 -44.11 -5.15
CA VAL A 335 -35.46 -44.23 -6.62
C VAL A 335 -34.55 -43.14 -7.23
N SER A 336 -34.58 -42.86 -8.54
CA SER A 336 -33.41 -42.58 -9.41
C SER A 336 -33.64 -41.53 -10.51
N GLU A 337 -32.60 -40.76 -10.87
CA GLU A 337 -32.11 -40.58 -12.27
C GLU A 337 -30.82 -39.71 -12.31
N ASN A 338 -30.06 -39.80 -13.42
CA ASN A 338 -28.84 -39.00 -13.66
C ASN A 338 -29.15 -37.71 -14.44
N PRO A 339 -28.62 -36.55 -14.01
CA PRO A 339 -28.31 -35.48 -14.97
C PRO A 339 -26.89 -34.89 -14.81
N ALA A 340 -26.50 -34.08 -15.81
CA ALA A 340 -25.17 -33.52 -16.00
C ALA A 340 -24.67 -32.62 -14.84
N ILE A 341 -23.33 -32.45 -14.78
CA ILE A 341 -22.66 -31.53 -13.84
C ILE A 341 -23.17 -30.09 -14.07
N PRO A 342 -23.78 -29.42 -13.07
CA PRO A 342 -24.30 -28.07 -13.25
C PRO A 342 -23.19 -27.03 -13.51
N MET A 343 -23.48 -26.06 -14.37
CA MET A 343 -22.57 -24.95 -14.74
C MET A 343 -21.99 -24.21 -13.51
N GLN A 344 -22.76 -24.13 -12.42
CA GLN A 344 -22.34 -23.55 -11.14
C GLN A 344 -21.11 -24.23 -10.56
N LYS A 345 -20.99 -25.57 -10.60
CA LYS A 345 -19.81 -26.27 -10.05
C LYS A 345 -18.52 -25.93 -10.81
N LEU A 346 -18.62 -25.58 -12.09
CA LEU A 346 -17.47 -25.10 -12.87
C LEU A 346 -17.09 -23.66 -12.46
N GLN A 347 -18.09 -22.81 -12.19
CA GLN A 347 -17.89 -21.45 -11.68
C GLN A 347 -17.34 -21.43 -10.25
N ASP A 348 -17.75 -22.37 -9.39
CA ASP A 348 -17.24 -22.47 -8.02
C ASP A 348 -15.81 -23.04 -7.98
N ILE A 349 -15.44 -23.94 -8.90
CA ILE A 349 -14.03 -24.33 -9.13
C ILE A 349 -13.20 -23.14 -9.66
N GLN A 350 -13.77 -22.32 -10.54
CA GLN A 350 -13.10 -21.08 -10.98
C GLN A 350 -12.92 -20.09 -9.83
N ARG A 351 -13.94 -19.84 -9.01
CA ARG A 351 -13.86 -19.00 -7.80
C ARG A 351 -12.86 -19.53 -6.78
N ALA A 352 -12.82 -20.83 -6.54
CA ALA A 352 -11.82 -21.44 -5.66
C ALA A 352 -10.39 -21.21 -6.18
N MET A 353 -10.19 -21.26 -7.50
CA MET A 353 -8.90 -20.96 -8.13
C MET A 353 -8.57 -19.46 -8.14
N GLU A 354 -9.57 -18.57 -8.19
CA GLU A 354 -9.42 -17.12 -8.03
C GLU A 354 -9.12 -16.71 -6.58
N LEU A 355 -9.76 -17.33 -5.59
CA LEU A 355 -9.49 -17.13 -4.16
C LEU A 355 -8.10 -17.62 -3.75
N LEU A 356 -7.63 -18.75 -4.32
CA LEU A 356 -6.23 -19.18 -4.23
C LEU A 356 -5.26 -18.28 -5.03
N SER A 357 -5.78 -17.39 -5.87
CA SER A 357 -5.04 -16.40 -6.66
C SER A 357 -5.28 -14.96 -6.15
N ALA A 358 -5.49 -14.79 -4.84
CA ALA A 358 -5.36 -13.51 -4.13
C ALA A 358 -3.90 -13.03 -4.11
N CYS A 359 -3.34 -12.80 -5.30
CA CYS A 359 -1.96 -12.43 -5.50
C CYS A 359 -1.76 -10.97 -5.10
N GLN A 360 -1.04 -10.75 -4.00
CA GLN A 360 -0.48 -9.45 -3.66
C GLN A 360 0.30 -8.91 -4.87
N GLY A 361 -0.16 -7.79 -5.46
CA GLY A 361 0.49 -7.13 -6.59
C GLY A 361 1.99 -6.92 -6.33
N PRO A 362 2.85 -6.93 -7.36
CA PRO A 362 4.29 -7.05 -7.20
C PRO A 362 4.88 -5.94 -6.30
N ALA A 363 5.94 -6.26 -5.54
CA ALA A 363 6.53 -5.33 -4.59
C ALA A 363 7.11 -4.10 -5.30
N LYS A 364 6.81 -2.90 -4.81
CA LYS A 364 7.31 -1.62 -5.35
C LYS A 364 8.47 -1.05 -4.54
N ASN A 365 8.50 -1.36 -3.24
CA ASN A 365 9.48 -0.86 -2.26
C ASN A 365 10.21 -2.02 -1.56
N LEU A 366 11.41 -1.76 -1.03
CA LEU A 366 12.22 -2.75 -0.30
C LEU A 366 11.49 -3.33 0.92
N ASP A 367 10.66 -2.53 1.59
CA ASP A 367 9.84 -2.94 2.75
C ASP A 367 8.66 -3.86 2.38
N GLU A 368 8.27 -3.93 1.11
CA GLU A 368 7.30 -4.91 0.63
C GLU A 368 8.00 -6.18 0.15
N ALA A 369 9.22 -6.04 -0.38
CA ALA A 369 10.03 -7.15 -0.84
C ALA A 369 10.55 -8.02 0.32
N SER A 370 11.08 -7.40 1.37
CA SER A 370 11.57 -8.11 2.58
C SER A 370 10.50 -8.95 3.29
N LYS A 371 9.21 -8.63 3.08
CA LYS A 371 8.06 -9.37 3.63
C LYS A 371 7.64 -10.58 2.78
N ARG A 372 8.15 -10.73 1.56
CA ARG A 372 7.72 -11.76 0.59
C ARG A 372 8.70 -12.93 0.51
N LYS A 373 8.17 -14.13 0.26
CA LYS A 373 8.95 -15.33 -0.04
C LYS A 373 8.99 -15.55 -1.55
N TYR A 374 10.17 -15.46 -2.17
CA TYR A 374 10.31 -15.46 -3.62
C TYR A 374 10.62 -16.86 -4.17
N GLN A 375 9.67 -17.81 -4.02
CA GLN A 375 9.82 -19.24 -4.37
C GLN A 375 10.56 -19.54 -5.70
N PHE A 376 10.42 -18.68 -6.71
CA PHE A 376 11.18 -18.79 -7.97
C PHE A 376 12.63 -18.31 -7.81
N TRP A 377 12.83 -17.00 -7.53
CA TRP A 377 14.16 -16.38 -7.38
C TRP A 377 15.00 -17.02 -6.28
N ASP A 378 14.36 -17.65 -5.30
CA ASP A 378 15.06 -18.41 -4.27
C ASP A 378 15.84 -19.61 -4.81
N THR A 379 15.49 -20.09 -6.01
CA THR A 379 16.15 -21.17 -6.77
C THR A 379 17.04 -20.67 -7.92
N GLN A 380 17.30 -19.37 -8.02
CA GLN A 380 18.08 -18.77 -9.11
C GLN A 380 19.42 -18.21 -8.58
N PRO A 381 20.46 -18.11 -9.43
CA PRO A 381 21.75 -17.52 -9.05
C PRO A 381 21.63 -15.99 -8.98
N VAL A 382 20.97 -15.50 -7.93
CA VAL A 382 20.85 -14.07 -7.58
C VAL A 382 21.08 -13.90 -6.08
N PRO A 383 21.65 -12.75 -5.62
CA PRO A 383 21.88 -12.54 -4.19
C PRO A 383 20.58 -12.44 -3.41
N LYS A 384 20.58 -12.86 -2.14
CA LYS A 384 19.42 -12.69 -1.27
C LYS A 384 19.28 -11.22 -0.83
N LEU A 385 18.06 -10.74 -0.60
CA LEU A 385 17.81 -9.33 -0.19
C LEU A 385 18.66 -8.90 1.02
N ASN A 386 18.82 -9.80 1.99
CA ASN A 386 19.57 -9.55 3.24
C ASN A 386 21.07 -9.85 3.13
N GLU A 387 21.58 -10.25 1.94
CA GLU A 387 22.99 -10.58 1.71
C GLU A 387 23.81 -9.28 1.57
N ILE A 388 24.81 -9.09 2.42
CA ILE A 388 25.80 -8.02 2.28
C ILE A 388 26.92 -8.55 1.38
N ILE A 389 27.17 -7.86 0.27
CA ILE A 389 28.09 -8.31 -0.78
C ILE A 389 29.31 -7.39 -0.80
N THR A 390 30.49 -7.96 -0.58
CA THR A 390 31.78 -7.25 -0.58
C THR A 390 32.75 -7.77 -1.67
N CYS A 391 32.31 -8.73 -2.48
CA CYS A 391 33.11 -9.39 -3.52
C CYS A 391 32.50 -9.21 -4.92
N HIS A 392 33.34 -9.38 -5.96
CA HIS A 392 33.00 -9.12 -7.36
C HIS A 392 33.23 -10.36 -8.23
N GLY A 393 32.18 -11.07 -8.63
CA GLY A 393 32.29 -12.29 -9.45
C GLY A 393 30.98 -13.07 -9.63
N PRO A 394 31.00 -14.21 -10.33
CA PRO A 394 29.81 -15.02 -10.56
C PRO A 394 29.27 -15.68 -9.26
N ILE A 395 28.00 -16.12 -9.29
CA ILE A 395 27.34 -16.75 -8.13
C ILE A 395 27.45 -18.28 -8.19
N GLU A 396 27.18 -18.83 -9.37
CA GLU A 396 27.47 -20.22 -9.76
C GLU A 396 28.56 -20.18 -10.84
N PRO A 397 29.48 -21.17 -10.86
CA PRO A 397 30.44 -21.28 -11.95
C PRO A 397 29.73 -21.50 -13.29
N ASP A 398 30.40 -21.09 -14.36
CA ASP A 398 29.99 -21.34 -15.74
C ASP A 398 29.85 -22.87 -15.98
N LYS A 399 28.91 -23.31 -16.82
CA LYS A 399 28.44 -24.72 -16.86
C LYS A 399 28.71 -25.40 -18.19
N ASP A 400 29.56 -26.42 -18.18
CA ASP A 400 29.94 -27.19 -19.38
C ASP A 400 28.76 -27.99 -19.96
N ASN A 401 27.94 -28.60 -19.09
CA ASN A 401 26.84 -29.47 -19.48
C ASN A 401 25.48 -28.76 -19.35
N ILE A 402 24.95 -28.28 -20.48
CA ILE A 402 23.69 -27.53 -20.56
C ILE A 402 22.60 -28.37 -21.23
N ARG A 403 21.36 -28.24 -20.73
CA ARG A 403 20.18 -28.95 -21.26
C ARG A 403 19.88 -28.52 -22.71
N GLN A 404 20.02 -29.46 -23.65
CA GLN A 404 19.74 -29.22 -25.08
C GLN A 404 18.24 -29.16 -25.42
N GLU A 405 17.41 -29.93 -24.72
CA GLU A 405 15.94 -29.86 -24.86
C GLU A 405 15.35 -28.59 -24.21
N PRO A 406 14.30 -27.98 -24.79
CA PRO A 406 13.51 -26.93 -24.13
C PRO A 406 12.88 -27.36 -22.80
N TYR A 407 12.58 -26.40 -21.94
CA TYR A 407 11.79 -26.68 -20.73
C TYR A 407 10.33 -27.05 -21.05
N SER A 408 9.75 -27.97 -20.27
CA SER A 408 8.37 -28.41 -20.44
C SER A 408 7.37 -27.28 -20.14
N LEU A 409 6.51 -26.97 -21.11
CA LEU A 409 5.34 -26.09 -20.92
C LEU A 409 4.13 -26.88 -20.42
N PRO A 410 3.10 -26.21 -19.83
CA PRO A 410 1.82 -26.84 -19.55
C PRO A 410 1.13 -27.34 -20.83
N GLN A 411 0.29 -28.37 -20.71
CA GLN A 411 -0.42 -28.95 -21.84
C GLN A 411 -1.28 -27.90 -22.57
N GLY A 412 -1.20 -27.89 -23.90
CA GLY A 412 -1.88 -26.91 -24.75
C GLY A 412 -1.08 -25.65 -25.07
N PHE A 413 0.16 -25.52 -24.58
CA PHE A 413 1.12 -24.48 -25.01
C PHE A 413 2.31 -25.09 -25.73
N MET A 414 2.90 -24.32 -26.64
CA MET A 414 4.13 -24.67 -27.36
C MET A 414 5.10 -23.48 -27.37
N TRP A 415 6.39 -23.78 -27.40
CA TRP A 415 7.41 -22.78 -27.68
C TRP A 415 7.31 -22.32 -29.14
N ASP A 416 7.66 -21.06 -29.35
CA ASP A 416 7.94 -20.51 -30.67
C ASP A 416 9.22 -19.66 -30.60
N THR A 417 9.80 -19.37 -31.75
CA THR A 417 10.98 -18.50 -31.88
C THR A 417 10.67 -17.45 -32.92
N LEU A 418 10.52 -16.20 -32.47
CA LEU A 418 9.92 -15.15 -33.30
C LEU A 418 10.94 -14.59 -34.30
N ASP A 419 10.70 -14.83 -35.58
CA ASP A 419 11.44 -14.14 -36.64
C ASP A 419 10.94 -12.68 -36.76
N MET A 420 11.75 -11.77 -36.22
CA MET A 420 11.53 -10.32 -36.28
C MET A 420 11.80 -9.72 -37.68
N SER A 421 11.97 -10.56 -38.70
CA SER A 421 11.97 -10.18 -40.13
C SER A 421 10.58 -10.36 -40.76
N ASN A 422 9.70 -11.16 -40.16
CA ASN A 422 8.33 -11.34 -40.63
C ASN A 422 7.41 -10.28 -40.00
N ALA A 423 6.86 -9.40 -40.83
CA ALA A 423 5.96 -8.32 -40.43
C ALA A 423 4.68 -8.81 -39.72
N GLU A 424 4.18 -10.02 -40.01
CA GLU A 424 3.03 -10.60 -39.31
C GLU A 424 3.38 -10.97 -37.87
N VAL A 425 4.52 -11.62 -37.66
CA VAL A 425 5.01 -12.03 -36.34
C VAL A 425 5.39 -10.81 -35.49
N LEU A 426 6.02 -9.80 -36.09
CA LEU A 426 6.28 -8.51 -35.46
C LEU A 426 4.99 -7.81 -35.02
N LYS A 427 3.93 -7.86 -35.85
CA LYS A 427 2.61 -7.32 -35.53
C LYS A 427 1.90 -8.11 -34.43
N GLU A 428 2.07 -9.43 -34.36
CA GLU A 428 1.60 -10.24 -33.23
C GLU A 428 2.30 -9.86 -31.92
N LEU A 429 3.62 -9.65 -31.93
CA LEU A 429 4.38 -9.22 -30.75
C LEU A 429 3.92 -7.83 -30.29
N TYR A 430 3.83 -6.87 -31.21
CA TYR A 430 3.26 -5.55 -30.95
C TYR A 430 1.88 -5.65 -30.30
N THR A 431 0.99 -6.49 -30.84
CA THR A 431 -0.36 -6.70 -30.29
C THR A 431 -0.31 -7.32 -28.88
N LEU A 432 0.56 -8.31 -28.64
CA LEU A 432 0.74 -8.89 -27.30
C LEU A 432 1.15 -7.80 -26.28
N LEU A 433 2.13 -6.97 -26.64
CA LEU A 433 2.66 -5.92 -25.77
C LEU A 433 1.62 -4.82 -25.52
N ASN A 434 1.02 -4.28 -26.58
CA ASN A 434 0.01 -3.21 -26.49
C ASN A 434 -1.33 -3.67 -25.87
N GLU A 435 -1.58 -4.99 -25.73
CA GLU A 435 -2.69 -5.50 -24.91
C GLU A 435 -2.29 -5.83 -23.45
N ASN A 436 -1.05 -6.30 -23.20
CA ASN A 436 -0.70 -7.07 -22.00
C ASN A 436 0.63 -6.71 -21.31
N TYR A 437 1.39 -5.70 -21.75
CA TYR A 437 2.65 -5.31 -21.12
C TYR A 437 2.44 -4.43 -19.87
N VAL A 438 3.42 -3.58 -19.55
CA VAL A 438 3.40 -2.63 -18.44
C VAL A 438 2.27 -1.61 -18.62
N GLU A 439 1.52 -1.41 -17.54
CA GLU A 439 0.47 -0.40 -17.38
C GLU A 439 0.83 0.41 -16.14
N ASP A 440 0.44 1.68 -16.12
CA ASP A 440 0.53 2.52 -14.92
C ASP A 440 -0.40 2.00 -13.80
N ASP A 441 -0.13 2.46 -12.58
CA ASP A 441 -0.83 2.01 -11.37
C ASP A 441 -2.34 2.35 -11.36
N ASP A 442 -2.73 3.45 -12.01
CA ASP A 442 -4.14 3.87 -12.18
C ASP A 442 -4.80 3.30 -13.45
N ASN A 443 -4.05 2.55 -14.27
CA ASN A 443 -4.46 2.03 -15.58
C ASN A 443 -5.01 3.12 -16.54
N MET A 444 -4.39 4.30 -16.58
CA MET A 444 -4.68 5.37 -17.55
C MET A 444 -3.76 5.32 -18.78
N PHE A 445 -2.57 4.72 -18.69
CA PHE A 445 -1.53 4.72 -19.71
C PHE A 445 -0.91 3.33 -19.93
N ARG A 446 -0.64 3.00 -21.19
CA ARG A 446 0.11 1.79 -21.58
C ARG A 446 1.16 2.14 -22.62
N PHE A 447 2.38 1.60 -22.51
CA PHE A 447 3.43 1.82 -23.50
C PHE A 447 3.04 1.27 -24.88
N ASP A 448 3.32 2.06 -25.91
CA ASP A 448 2.92 1.82 -27.30
C ASP A 448 4.18 1.68 -28.16
N TYR A 449 4.93 0.60 -27.92
CA TYR A 449 6.16 0.29 -28.66
C TYR A 449 5.83 0.01 -30.14
N SER A 450 6.29 0.86 -31.06
CA SER A 450 5.99 0.66 -32.48
C SER A 450 6.68 -0.60 -33.03
N PRO A 451 6.18 -1.21 -34.13
CA PRO A 451 6.85 -2.33 -34.80
C PRO A 451 8.31 -2.04 -35.13
N GLU A 452 8.60 -0.81 -35.58
CA GLU A 452 9.92 -0.36 -35.99
C GLU A 452 10.83 -0.16 -34.75
N PHE A 453 10.30 0.38 -33.65
CA PHE A 453 10.99 0.46 -32.37
C PHE A 453 11.36 -0.94 -31.82
N LEU A 454 10.42 -1.90 -31.90
CA LEU A 454 10.69 -3.29 -31.52
C LEU A 454 11.76 -3.92 -32.41
N GLN A 455 11.74 -3.64 -33.72
CA GLN A 455 12.78 -4.11 -34.63
C GLN A 455 14.16 -3.52 -34.30
N TRP A 456 14.23 -2.24 -33.91
CA TRP A 456 15.45 -1.58 -33.43
C TRP A 456 15.95 -2.18 -32.11
N ALA A 457 15.10 -2.25 -31.09
CA ALA A 457 15.50 -2.74 -29.76
C ALA A 457 15.86 -4.24 -29.73
N LEU A 458 15.28 -5.06 -30.62
CA LEU A 458 15.48 -6.52 -30.65
C LEU A 458 16.54 -6.99 -31.67
N ARG A 459 17.11 -6.11 -32.51
CA ARG A 459 18.10 -6.52 -33.53
C ARG A 459 19.44 -5.73 -33.51
N PRO A 460 20.05 -5.43 -32.35
CA PRO A 460 21.40 -4.87 -32.31
C PRO A 460 22.44 -5.88 -32.83
N PRO A 461 23.67 -5.43 -33.16
CA PRO A 461 24.73 -6.31 -33.66
C PRO A 461 24.92 -7.58 -32.81
N GLY A 462 25.07 -8.72 -33.48
CA GLY A 462 25.16 -10.03 -32.82
C GLY A 462 23.86 -10.58 -32.22
N TRP A 463 22.69 -9.97 -32.45
CA TRP A 463 21.39 -10.55 -32.08
C TRP A 463 21.22 -11.98 -32.64
N LEU A 464 20.51 -12.83 -31.89
CA LEU A 464 20.28 -14.24 -32.23
C LEU A 464 18.78 -14.54 -32.19
N SER A 465 18.24 -15.14 -33.25
CA SER A 465 16.79 -15.37 -33.36
C SER A 465 16.27 -16.28 -32.26
N GLN A 466 17.06 -17.27 -31.82
CA GLN A 466 16.74 -18.15 -30.69
C GLN A 466 16.48 -17.38 -29.38
N TRP A 467 16.99 -16.16 -29.22
CA TRP A 467 16.74 -15.34 -28.02
C TRP A 467 15.39 -14.60 -28.05
N HIS A 468 14.66 -14.61 -29.16
CA HIS A 468 13.28 -14.09 -29.25
C HIS A 468 12.27 -15.19 -28.89
N CYS A 469 12.18 -15.50 -27.60
CA CYS A 469 11.46 -16.66 -27.10
C CYS A 469 9.96 -16.38 -26.91
N GLY A 470 9.13 -16.92 -27.80
CA GLY A 470 7.67 -16.83 -27.74
C GLY A 470 7.00 -18.06 -27.13
N VAL A 471 5.80 -17.88 -26.58
CA VAL A 471 4.89 -18.98 -26.19
C VAL A 471 3.57 -18.79 -26.91
N ARG A 472 3.16 -19.82 -27.67
CA ARG A 472 1.87 -19.88 -28.38
C ARG A 472 0.94 -20.92 -27.79
N VAL A 473 -0.36 -20.68 -27.89
CA VAL A 473 -1.39 -21.69 -27.62
C VAL A 473 -1.40 -22.69 -28.79
N SER A 474 -1.35 -23.99 -28.50
CA SER A 474 -1.17 -25.03 -29.52
C SER A 474 -2.35 -25.14 -30.49
N SER A 475 -3.57 -24.90 -30.02
CA SER A 475 -4.82 -25.12 -30.77
C SER A 475 -5.20 -23.99 -31.73
N ASN A 476 -4.89 -22.73 -31.40
CA ASN A 476 -5.22 -21.56 -32.23
C ASN A 476 -4.01 -20.68 -32.59
N LYS A 477 -2.80 -21.11 -32.23
CA LYS A 477 -1.51 -20.44 -32.46
C LYS A 477 -1.37 -19.02 -31.89
N LYS A 478 -2.34 -18.45 -31.14
CA LYS A 478 -2.21 -17.09 -30.57
C LYS A 478 -0.96 -17.00 -29.69
N LEU A 479 -0.13 -15.99 -29.94
CA LEU A 479 0.97 -15.60 -29.07
C LEU A 479 0.45 -15.09 -27.70
N VAL A 480 0.96 -15.65 -26.61
CA VAL A 480 0.46 -15.39 -25.24
C VAL A 480 1.55 -15.16 -24.20
N GLY A 481 2.82 -15.27 -24.58
CA GLY A 481 3.96 -14.87 -23.77
C GLY A 481 5.18 -14.61 -24.64
N PHE A 482 6.06 -13.73 -24.17
CA PHE A 482 7.31 -13.37 -24.83
C PHE A 482 8.38 -13.01 -23.79
N ILE A 483 9.64 -13.25 -24.14
CA ILE A 483 10.83 -12.70 -23.48
C ILE A 483 11.93 -12.57 -24.53
N SER A 484 12.75 -11.53 -24.44
CA SER A 484 13.89 -11.31 -25.32
C SER A 484 15.21 -11.31 -24.56
N ALA A 485 16.30 -11.62 -25.27
CA ALA A 485 17.66 -11.32 -24.86
C ALA A 485 18.44 -10.73 -26.05
N VAL A 486 19.25 -9.72 -25.81
CA VAL A 486 20.20 -9.13 -26.80
C VAL A 486 21.61 -9.14 -26.21
N PRO A 487 22.69 -9.25 -27.01
CA PRO A 487 24.04 -9.25 -26.47
C PRO A 487 24.44 -7.84 -26.03
N ALA A 488 25.25 -7.75 -24.98
CA ALA A 488 25.95 -6.50 -24.63
C ALA A 488 27.28 -6.79 -23.90
N ASN A 489 28.28 -5.95 -24.14
CA ASN A 489 29.51 -5.93 -23.36
C ASN A 489 29.35 -4.92 -22.22
N ILE A 490 29.21 -5.38 -20.98
CA ILE A 490 28.93 -4.52 -19.82
C ILE A 490 30.14 -4.47 -18.88
N ARG A 491 30.56 -3.26 -18.52
CA ARG A 491 31.49 -2.95 -17.44
C ARG A 491 30.73 -3.01 -16.11
N ILE A 492 31.18 -3.88 -15.19
CA ILE A 492 30.71 -3.97 -13.80
C ILE A 492 31.91 -3.71 -12.88
N TYR A 493 31.99 -2.49 -12.36
CA TYR A 493 33.19 -1.92 -11.72
C TYR A 493 34.41 -2.12 -12.66
N GLU A 494 35.48 -2.76 -12.18
CA GLU A 494 36.72 -2.98 -12.93
C GLU A 494 36.63 -4.07 -14.00
N LYS A 495 35.55 -4.87 -14.04
CA LYS A 495 35.43 -6.05 -14.90
C LYS A 495 34.47 -5.81 -16.06
N VAL A 496 34.96 -5.89 -17.29
CA VAL A 496 34.11 -5.98 -18.49
C VAL A 496 33.76 -7.45 -18.74
N LYS A 497 32.47 -7.72 -18.99
CA LYS A 497 31.95 -9.06 -19.29
C LYS A 497 30.94 -8.96 -20.44
N LYS A 498 31.07 -9.86 -21.43
CA LYS A 498 29.99 -10.12 -22.39
C LYS A 498 28.85 -10.83 -21.66
N MET A 499 27.66 -10.27 -21.76
CA MET A 499 26.42 -10.79 -21.16
C MET A 499 25.25 -10.55 -22.11
N VAL A 500 24.03 -10.79 -21.65
CA VAL A 500 22.82 -10.37 -22.37
C VAL A 500 21.99 -9.37 -21.57
N GLU A 501 21.29 -8.48 -22.26
CA GLU A 501 20.26 -7.62 -21.69
C GLU A 501 18.90 -8.31 -21.88
N ILE A 502 18.13 -8.49 -20.81
CA ILE A 502 16.79 -9.10 -20.86
C ILE A 502 15.72 -8.00 -20.82
N ASN A 503 14.93 -7.88 -21.89
CA ASN A 503 13.81 -6.94 -21.98
C ASN A 503 12.53 -7.63 -22.50
N PHE A 504 11.41 -6.90 -22.50
CA PHE A 504 10.11 -7.30 -23.08
C PHE A 504 9.47 -8.58 -22.51
N LEU A 505 9.76 -8.95 -21.25
CA LEU A 505 9.08 -10.05 -20.57
C LEU A 505 7.58 -9.76 -20.42
N CYS A 506 6.77 -10.38 -21.27
CA CYS A 506 5.32 -10.22 -21.31
C CYS A 506 4.60 -11.55 -21.12
N VAL A 507 3.51 -11.55 -20.34
CA VAL A 507 2.57 -12.67 -20.24
C VAL A 507 1.15 -12.13 -20.35
N HIS A 508 0.39 -12.68 -21.30
CA HIS A 508 -0.99 -12.31 -21.59
C HIS A 508 -1.85 -12.37 -20.32
N LYS A 509 -2.68 -11.35 -20.07
CA LYS A 509 -3.37 -11.10 -18.79
C LYS A 509 -4.07 -12.34 -18.21
N LYS A 510 -4.79 -13.10 -19.04
CA LYS A 510 -5.48 -14.36 -18.69
C LYS A 510 -4.57 -15.54 -18.26
N LEU A 511 -3.25 -15.40 -18.37
CA LEU A 511 -2.23 -16.39 -17.96
C LEU A 511 -1.27 -15.85 -16.88
N ARG A 512 -1.45 -14.61 -16.42
CA ARG A 512 -0.78 -14.11 -15.20
C ARG A 512 -1.14 -15.03 -14.01
N SER A 513 -0.30 -15.04 -12.98
CA SER A 513 -0.35 -15.97 -11.83
C SER A 513 -0.12 -17.48 -12.13
N LYS A 514 -0.30 -17.98 -13.37
CA LYS A 514 -0.12 -19.40 -13.73
C LYS A 514 1.35 -19.87 -13.87
N ARG A 515 2.28 -19.22 -13.16
CA ARG A 515 3.74 -19.52 -13.14
C ARG A 515 4.44 -19.56 -14.52
N VAL A 516 3.86 -18.98 -15.57
CA VAL A 516 4.44 -18.98 -16.94
C VAL A 516 5.75 -18.19 -17.03
N ALA A 517 5.85 -17.00 -16.40
CA ALA A 517 7.06 -16.19 -16.43
C ALA A 517 8.33 -16.91 -15.87
N PRO A 518 8.27 -17.62 -14.73
CA PRO A 518 9.31 -18.56 -14.30
C PRO A 518 9.81 -19.56 -15.36
N VAL A 519 8.95 -20.02 -16.26
CA VAL A 519 9.31 -20.98 -17.32
C VAL A 519 9.94 -20.25 -18.52
N LEU A 520 9.41 -19.08 -18.90
CA LEU A 520 10.04 -18.18 -19.88
C LEU A 520 11.47 -17.80 -19.47
N ILE A 521 11.69 -17.40 -18.22
CA ILE A 521 13.01 -17.01 -17.70
C ILE A 521 13.99 -18.20 -17.76
N ARG A 522 13.54 -19.40 -17.37
CA ARG A 522 14.38 -20.62 -17.42
C ARG A 522 14.71 -21.05 -18.85
N GLU A 523 13.79 -20.89 -19.79
CA GLU A 523 14.04 -21.19 -21.21
C GLU A 523 15.00 -20.17 -21.86
N ILE A 524 14.84 -18.86 -21.63
CA ILE A 524 15.81 -17.90 -22.18
C ILE A 524 17.20 -18.09 -21.56
N THR A 525 17.29 -18.34 -20.24
CA THR A 525 18.56 -18.68 -19.58
C THR A 525 19.21 -19.91 -20.20
N ARG A 526 18.42 -20.94 -20.56
CA ARG A 526 18.92 -22.14 -21.25
C ARG A 526 19.48 -21.81 -22.63
N ARG A 527 18.77 -21.00 -23.42
CA ARG A 527 19.18 -20.59 -24.78
C ARG A 527 20.38 -19.64 -24.77
N VAL A 528 20.55 -18.83 -23.73
CA VAL A 528 21.70 -17.94 -23.55
C VAL A 528 22.93 -18.71 -23.08
N ASN A 529 22.76 -19.64 -22.12
CA ASN A 529 23.85 -20.52 -21.65
C ASN A 529 24.44 -21.37 -22.79
N ILE A 530 23.62 -21.85 -23.75
CA ILE A 530 24.09 -22.64 -24.90
C ILE A 530 25.11 -21.88 -25.76
N GLU A 531 24.99 -20.55 -25.85
CA GLU A 531 25.95 -19.68 -26.55
C GLU A 531 27.18 -19.32 -25.68
N GLY A 532 27.38 -20.02 -24.55
CA GLY A 532 28.50 -19.80 -23.62
C GLY A 532 28.37 -18.57 -22.72
N ILE A 533 27.20 -17.93 -22.65
CA ILE A 533 26.97 -16.73 -21.84
C ILE A 533 26.19 -17.11 -20.57
N PHE A 534 26.75 -16.81 -19.40
CA PHE A 534 26.20 -17.23 -18.10
C PHE A 534 25.78 -16.09 -17.18
N GLN A 535 25.87 -14.84 -17.64
CA GLN A 535 25.48 -13.62 -16.93
C GLN A 535 24.46 -12.82 -17.75
N ALA A 536 23.63 -12.02 -17.10
CA ALA A 536 22.69 -11.10 -17.76
C ALA A 536 22.44 -9.84 -16.94
N VAL A 537 22.05 -8.75 -17.59
CA VAL A 537 21.55 -7.51 -16.96
C VAL A 537 20.06 -7.33 -17.30
N TYR A 538 19.27 -6.82 -16.36
CA TYR A 538 17.87 -6.54 -16.58
C TYR A 538 17.35 -5.47 -15.62
N THR A 539 16.27 -4.80 -16.01
CA THR A 539 15.56 -3.83 -15.16
C THR A 539 14.13 -4.28 -14.86
N ALA A 540 13.54 -3.72 -13.80
CA ALA A 540 12.11 -3.84 -13.54
C ALA A 540 11.58 -2.68 -12.70
N GLY A 541 10.32 -2.29 -12.91
CA GLY A 541 9.60 -1.36 -12.02
C GLY A 541 9.22 -1.95 -10.65
N VAL A 542 9.66 -3.17 -10.35
CA VAL A 542 9.29 -3.96 -9.16
C VAL A 542 10.52 -4.53 -8.48
N VAL A 543 10.46 -4.68 -7.15
CA VAL A 543 11.57 -5.12 -6.31
C VAL A 543 11.62 -6.65 -6.22
N LEU A 544 12.79 -7.19 -6.58
CA LEU A 544 13.14 -8.60 -6.62
C LEU A 544 14.46 -8.81 -5.82
N PRO A 545 14.81 -10.04 -5.40
CA PRO A 545 16.12 -10.33 -4.83
C PRO A 545 17.20 -10.31 -5.94
N LYS A 546 18.22 -9.45 -5.91
CA LYS A 546 18.41 -8.22 -5.11
C LYS A 546 18.84 -7.09 -6.07
N PRO A 547 18.30 -5.85 -5.97
CA PRO A 547 18.72 -4.77 -6.85
C PRO A 547 20.18 -4.39 -6.58
N VAL A 548 20.91 -4.13 -7.67
CA VAL A 548 22.27 -3.58 -7.67
C VAL A 548 22.22 -2.06 -7.55
N SER A 549 21.21 -1.43 -8.15
CA SER A 549 20.90 -0.01 -7.96
C SER A 549 19.39 0.24 -8.10
N THR A 550 18.95 1.38 -7.58
CA THR A 550 17.58 1.89 -7.70
C THR A 550 17.63 3.27 -8.34
N CYS A 551 17.00 3.41 -9.50
CA CYS A 551 16.79 4.69 -10.16
C CYS A 551 15.32 5.12 -10.03
N ARG A 552 15.05 6.40 -10.23
CA ARG A 552 13.75 7.07 -10.13
C ARG A 552 13.45 7.76 -11.44
N TYR A 553 12.24 7.59 -11.98
CA TYR A 553 11.79 8.37 -13.14
C TYR A 553 11.49 9.82 -12.76
N TRP A 554 11.79 10.73 -13.68
CA TRP A 554 11.51 12.16 -13.63
C TRP A 554 10.91 12.63 -14.95
N HIS A 555 9.96 13.56 -14.88
CA HIS A 555 9.13 13.98 -16.01
C HIS A 555 9.19 15.50 -16.23
N ARG A 556 9.53 15.91 -17.44
CA ARG A 556 9.62 17.30 -17.87
C ARG A 556 8.48 17.62 -18.82
N SER A 557 7.50 18.40 -18.34
CA SER A 557 6.35 18.82 -19.14
C SER A 557 6.75 19.74 -20.30
N LEU A 558 6.55 19.28 -21.54
CA LEU A 558 6.71 20.07 -22.77
C LEU A 558 5.37 20.64 -23.27
N ASN A 559 4.29 19.87 -23.12
CA ASN A 559 2.91 20.24 -23.44
C ASN A 559 2.00 20.18 -22.19
N PRO A 560 2.11 21.13 -21.23
CA PRO A 560 1.43 21.02 -19.93
C PRO A 560 -0.09 21.03 -20.05
N ARG A 561 -0.65 21.57 -21.15
CA ARG A 561 -2.08 21.53 -21.43
C ARG A 561 -2.57 20.10 -21.63
N LYS A 562 -1.98 19.37 -22.58
CA LYS A 562 -2.36 17.98 -22.84
C LYS A 562 -2.11 17.10 -21.62
N LEU A 563 -0.98 17.26 -20.93
CA LEU A 563 -0.65 16.48 -19.74
C LEU A 563 -1.64 16.66 -18.57
N VAL A 564 -2.26 17.84 -18.43
CA VAL A 564 -3.33 18.06 -17.44
C VAL A 564 -4.67 17.54 -17.95
N GLU A 565 -4.99 17.72 -19.24
CA GLU A 565 -6.22 17.20 -19.86
C GLU A 565 -6.30 15.66 -19.78
N VAL A 566 -5.20 14.94 -20.04
CA VAL A 566 -5.13 13.46 -19.92
C VAL A 566 -4.83 12.94 -18.51
N LYS A 567 -4.76 13.82 -17.50
CA LYS A 567 -4.41 13.52 -16.10
C LYS A 567 -2.99 13.00 -15.82
N PHE A 568 -2.09 12.90 -16.80
CA PHE A 568 -0.67 12.54 -16.58
C PHE A 568 0.03 13.46 -15.57
N SER A 569 -0.46 14.70 -15.43
CA SER A 569 0.01 15.65 -14.41
C SER A 569 -1.17 16.37 -13.76
N HIS A 570 -0.98 16.83 -12.53
CA HIS A 570 -1.99 17.57 -11.77
C HIS A 570 -1.54 19.00 -11.48
N LEU A 571 -2.49 19.94 -11.53
CA LEU A 571 -2.24 21.31 -11.10
C LEU A 571 -2.16 21.35 -9.56
N SER A 572 -1.02 21.81 -9.03
CA SER A 572 -0.89 22.06 -7.59
C SER A 572 -1.85 23.17 -7.13
N ARG A 573 -2.23 23.17 -5.84
CA ARG A 573 -3.29 24.03 -5.28
C ARG A 573 -3.15 25.53 -5.57
N ASN A 574 -1.93 26.02 -5.86
CA ASN A 574 -1.63 27.43 -6.10
C ASN A 574 -1.20 27.74 -7.56
N MET A 575 -1.45 26.84 -8.51
CA MET A 575 -1.04 26.95 -9.91
C MET A 575 -2.23 26.88 -10.87
N THR A 576 -2.39 27.92 -11.71
CA THR A 576 -3.32 27.90 -12.85
C THR A 576 -2.66 27.24 -14.07
N LEU A 577 -3.48 26.80 -15.04
CA LEU A 577 -2.96 26.23 -16.29
C LEU A 577 -2.07 27.24 -17.05
N GLN A 578 -2.48 28.51 -17.14
CA GLN A 578 -1.69 29.58 -17.76
C GLN A 578 -0.35 29.80 -17.05
N ARG A 579 -0.33 29.79 -15.71
CA ARG A 579 0.92 29.91 -14.92
C ARG A 579 1.85 28.72 -15.16
N THR A 580 1.28 27.52 -15.30
CA THR A 580 2.01 26.28 -15.59
C THR A 580 2.60 26.29 -17.01
N MET A 581 1.84 26.73 -18.02
CA MET A 581 2.34 26.94 -19.38
C MET A 581 3.45 27.98 -19.43
N LYS A 582 3.36 29.08 -18.65
CA LYS A 582 4.43 30.10 -18.55
C LYS A 582 5.67 29.57 -17.84
N LEU A 583 5.52 28.78 -16.77
CA LEU A 583 6.64 28.17 -16.02
C LEU A 583 7.47 27.23 -16.90
N TYR A 584 6.79 26.46 -17.75
CA TYR A 584 7.38 25.42 -18.59
C TYR A 584 7.64 25.85 -20.05
N ARG A 585 7.48 27.14 -20.38
CA ARG A 585 7.87 27.68 -21.70
C ARG A 585 9.39 27.53 -21.89
N LEU A 586 9.75 26.89 -22.99
CA LEU A 586 11.12 26.83 -23.53
C LEU A 586 11.27 27.79 -24.72
N SER A 587 12.50 28.10 -25.08
CA SER A 587 12.85 28.81 -26.32
C SER A 587 12.32 28.10 -27.58
N ASP A 588 12.36 28.81 -28.70
CA ASP A 588 11.85 28.35 -29.98
C ASP A 588 12.98 27.90 -30.95
N SER A 589 14.25 28.03 -30.53
CA SER A 589 15.44 27.41 -31.13
C SER A 589 16.44 26.96 -30.03
N PRO A 590 17.32 25.96 -30.30
CA PRO A 590 18.50 25.70 -29.48
C PRO A 590 19.44 26.92 -29.37
N LYS A 591 20.42 26.85 -28.47
CA LYS A 591 21.43 27.89 -28.22
C LYS A 591 22.86 27.46 -28.51
N THR A 592 23.16 26.17 -28.37
CA THR A 592 24.52 25.61 -28.47
C THR A 592 25.01 25.73 -29.91
N ALA A 593 26.09 26.47 -30.12
CA ALA A 593 26.71 26.61 -31.43
C ALA A 593 27.27 25.27 -31.91
N GLY A 594 27.23 24.99 -33.21
CA GLY A 594 27.71 23.71 -33.75
C GLY A 594 26.81 22.50 -33.49
N LEU A 595 25.69 22.64 -32.76
CA LEU A 595 24.74 21.55 -32.53
C LEU A 595 24.02 21.15 -33.83
N ARG A 596 24.28 19.94 -34.30
CA ARG A 596 23.66 19.35 -35.50
C ARG A 596 23.26 17.90 -35.27
N GLN A 597 22.45 17.34 -36.18
CA GLN A 597 22.09 15.93 -36.16
C GLN A 597 23.33 15.05 -36.45
N MET A 598 23.40 13.87 -35.82
CA MET A 598 24.49 12.91 -36.01
C MET A 598 24.47 12.30 -37.41
N GLU A 599 25.65 12.19 -38.03
CA GLU A 599 25.90 11.61 -39.34
C GLU A 599 26.83 10.37 -39.25
N ARG A 600 26.88 9.55 -40.31
CA ARG A 600 27.76 8.36 -40.36
C ARG A 600 29.26 8.67 -40.29
N LYS A 601 29.68 9.92 -40.54
CA LYS A 601 31.08 10.36 -40.40
C LYS A 601 31.50 10.51 -38.92
N ASP A 602 30.53 10.63 -38.01
CA ASP A 602 30.76 10.95 -36.61
C ASP A 602 31.05 9.71 -35.74
N LEU A 603 30.78 8.50 -36.26
CA LEU A 603 30.75 7.23 -35.51
C LEU A 603 32.00 7.00 -34.66
N SER A 604 33.20 7.17 -35.24
CA SER A 604 34.46 6.92 -34.56
C SER A 604 34.74 7.91 -33.42
N MET A 605 34.36 9.18 -33.59
CA MET A 605 34.50 10.22 -32.55
C MET A 605 33.46 10.03 -31.44
N VAL A 606 32.20 9.78 -31.80
CA VAL A 606 31.12 9.50 -30.83
C VAL A 606 31.43 8.23 -30.01
N LYS A 607 32.01 7.21 -30.64
CA LYS A 607 32.48 5.98 -29.97
C LYS A 607 33.57 6.25 -28.94
N GLN A 608 34.51 7.15 -29.22
CA GLN A 608 35.54 7.56 -28.25
C GLN A 608 34.90 8.34 -27.09
N LEU A 609 34.20 9.44 -27.40
CA LEU A 609 33.49 10.27 -26.41
C LEU A 609 32.57 9.45 -25.49
N LEU A 610 31.79 8.52 -26.04
CA LEU A 610 30.90 7.66 -25.25
C LEU A 610 31.68 6.71 -24.34
N ASN A 611 32.66 5.96 -24.85
CA ASN A 611 33.35 4.94 -24.05
C ASN A 611 34.24 5.58 -22.97
N ASP A 612 34.81 6.76 -23.25
CA ASP A 612 35.61 7.53 -22.29
C ASP A 612 34.70 8.13 -21.20
N TYR A 613 33.59 8.78 -21.56
CA TYR A 613 32.61 9.30 -20.58
C TYR A 613 31.99 8.17 -19.75
N LEU A 614 31.66 7.03 -20.36
CA LEU A 614 31.13 5.85 -19.64
C LEU A 614 32.17 5.13 -18.77
N SER A 615 33.45 5.53 -18.79
CA SER A 615 34.47 4.96 -17.90
C SER A 615 34.33 5.37 -16.43
N GLN A 616 33.64 6.47 -16.13
CA GLN A 616 33.45 6.98 -14.76
C GLN A 616 32.33 6.29 -13.94
N PHE A 617 31.56 5.40 -14.58
CA PHE A 617 30.40 4.71 -14.00
C PHE A 617 30.70 3.24 -13.70
N ASN A 618 30.07 2.71 -12.64
CA ASN A 618 30.30 1.36 -12.15
C ASN A 618 29.45 0.29 -12.86
N LEU A 619 28.41 0.69 -13.59
CA LEU A 619 27.60 -0.19 -14.43
C LEU A 619 27.29 0.51 -15.76
N ALA A 620 28.01 0.19 -16.83
CA ALA A 620 27.86 0.84 -18.14
C ALA A 620 28.18 -0.12 -19.30
N PRO A 621 27.61 0.06 -20.49
CA PRO A 621 28.02 -0.67 -21.68
C PRO A 621 29.39 -0.20 -22.18
N VAL A 622 30.05 -1.05 -22.96
CA VAL A 622 31.28 -0.77 -23.71
C VAL A 622 30.98 -1.09 -25.17
N MET A 623 30.73 -0.05 -25.98
CA MET A 623 30.16 -0.21 -27.32
C MET A 623 31.22 -0.20 -28.43
N ASP A 624 31.09 -1.11 -29.39
CA ASP A 624 31.83 -1.08 -30.65
C ASP A 624 31.22 -0.12 -31.69
N GLU A 625 31.73 -0.13 -32.94
CA GLU A 625 31.28 0.83 -33.95
C GLU A 625 29.95 0.45 -34.63
N GLU A 626 29.65 -0.84 -34.70
CA GLU A 626 28.38 -1.33 -35.21
C GLU A 626 27.29 -1.10 -34.16
N GLU A 627 27.60 -1.29 -32.87
CA GLU A 627 26.70 -0.98 -31.75
C GLU A 627 26.39 0.52 -31.72
N ILE A 628 27.40 1.39 -31.88
CA ILE A 628 27.21 2.86 -31.99
C ILE A 628 26.32 3.22 -33.20
N LEU A 629 26.59 2.62 -34.38
CA LEU A 629 25.81 2.83 -35.59
C LEU A 629 24.34 2.43 -35.40
N HIS A 630 24.08 1.31 -34.76
CA HIS A 630 22.72 0.80 -34.52
C HIS A 630 21.98 1.62 -33.46
N TRP A 631 22.61 1.89 -32.32
CA TRP A 631 21.97 2.54 -31.18
C TRP A 631 21.83 4.06 -31.33
N PHE A 632 22.65 4.73 -32.14
CA PHE A 632 22.67 6.20 -32.18
C PHE A 632 22.44 6.84 -33.56
N LEU A 633 22.55 6.13 -34.68
CA LEU A 633 22.22 6.74 -35.98
C LEU A 633 20.72 7.14 -35.99
N PRO A 634 20.37 8.42 -36.20
CA PRO A 634 18.99 8.88 -36.02
C PRO A 634 18.00 8.18 -36.94
N GLN A 635 16.88 7.73 -36.38
CA GLN A 635 15.78 7.07 -37.08
C GLN A 635 14.46 7.71 -36.66
N GLU A 636 13.68 8.17 -37.64
CA GLU A 636 12.52 9.03 -37.38
C GLU A 636 11.48 8.33 -36.50
N ASN A 637 11.09 8.98 -35.40
CA ASN A 637 10.17 8.45 -34.38
C ASN A 637 10.66 7.17 -33.67
N ILE A 638 11.97 6.88 -33.69
CA ILE A 638 12.63 5.82 -32.90
C ILE A 638 13.71 6.43 -32.01
N ILE A 639 14.80 6.94 -32.60
CA ILE A 639 15.96 7.49 -31.90
C ILE A 639 16.40 8.81 -32.54
N ASP A 640 16.61 9.82 -31.71
CA ASP A 640 17.07 11.15 -32.10
C ASP A 640 18.41 11.45 -31.42
N SER A 641 19.46 11.68 -32.21
CA SER A 641 20.83 11.91 -31.73
C SER A 641 21.47 13.12 -32.40
N PHE A 642 22.17 13.93 -31.60
CA PHE A 642 22.80 15.19 -32.02
C PHE A 642 24.21 15.28 -31.46
N VAL A 643 25.09 15.92 -32.23
CA VAL A 643 26.50 16.19 -31.91
C VAL A 643 26.73 17.69 -31.89
N VAL A 644 27.65 18.14 -31.04
CA VAL A 644 28.20 19.50 -31.06
C VAL A 644 29.56 19.44 -31.74
N GLU A 645 29.68 20.13 -32.88
CA GLU A 645 30.92 20.25 -33.65
C GLU A 645 31.57 21.61 -33.38
N SER A 646 32.78 21.59 -32.81
CA SER A 646 33.56 22.81 -32.54
C SER A 646 34.13 23.40 -33.83
N SER A 647 34.62 24.65 -33.79
CA SER A 647 35.14 25.37 -34.96
C SER A 647 36.38 24.74 -35.62
N SER A 648 37.02 23.79 -34.92
CA SER A 648 38.08 22.90 -35.37
C SER A 648 37.61 21.69 -36.19
N GLY A 649 36.30 21.42 -36.27
CA GLY A 649 35.74 20.18 -36.85
C GLY A 649 35.82 18.96 -35.92
N THR A 650 36.22 19.14 -34.66
CA THR A 650 36.21 18.09 -33.62
C THR A 650 34.87 18.10 -32.88
N LEU A 651 34.34 16.91 -32.59
CA LEU A 651 33.13 16.78 -31.77
C LEU A 651 33.49 16.92 -30.29
N THR A 652 32.69 17.68 -29.54
CA THR A 652 32.88 17.95 -28.10
C THR A 652 31.82 17.27 -27.25
N ASP A 653 30.56 17.38 -27.65
CA ASP A 653 29.41 16.98 -26.85
C ASP A 653 28.41 16.17 -27.71
N PHE A 654 27.63 15.31 -27.07
CA PHE A 654 26.64 14.43 -27.70
C PHE A 654 25.38 14.35 -26.84
N LEU A 655 24.20 14.35 -27.46
CA LEU A 655 22.93 14.11 -26.76
C LEU A 655 22.06 13.16 -27.58
N SER A 656 21.29 12.31 -26.88
CA SER A 656 20.36 11.40 -27.53
C SER A 656 19.11 11.12 -26.68
N PHE A 657 17.99 10.94 -27.36
CA PHE A 657 16.73 10.55 -26.73
C PHE A 657 15.88 9.68 -27.67
N TYR A 658 15.24 8.65 -27.12
CA TYR A 658 14.37 7.75 -27.88
C TYR A 658 12.90 8.12 -27.75
N THR A 659 12.11 7.69 -28.73
CA THR A 659 10.67 7.89 -28.82
C THR A 659 9.96 6.66 -28.29
N LEU A 660 9.17 6.81 -27.23
CA LEU A 660 8.26 5.76 -26.77
C LEU A 660 6.91 6.39 -26.42
N PRO A 661 5.92 6.34 -27.33
CA PRO A 661 4.60 6.85 -27.03
C PRO A 661 3.86 5.94 -26.04
N SER A 662 2.78 6.47 -25.47
CA SER A 662 1.84 5.70 -24.65
C SER A 662 0.41 5.90 -25.14
N THR A 663 -0.36 4.81 -25.21
CA THR A 663 -1.81 4.86 -25.43
C THR A 663 -2.48 5.43 -24.19
N VAL A 664 -3.34 6.44 -24.38
CA VAL A 664 -4.16 7.08 -23.34
C VAL A 664 -5.51 6.38 -23.29
N MET A 665 -5.79 5.68 -22.20
CA MET A 665 -7.00 4.87 -22.09
C MET A 665 -8.22 5.69 -21.67
N HIS A 666 -9.40 5.32 -22.19
CA HIS A 666 -10.71 5.89 -21.85
C HIS A 666 -10.91 7.41 -22.05
N HIS A 667 -9.97 8.10 -22.71
CA HIS A 667 -10.04 9.54 -22.95
C HIS A 667 -10.66 9.87 -24.34
N PRO A 668 -11.60 10.83 -24.47
CA PRO A 668 -12.40 10.99 -25.68
C PRO A 668 -11.72 11.76 -26.83
N VAL A 669 -10.65 12.53 -26.57
CA VAL A 669 -9.98 13.37 -27.58
C VAL A 669 -8.56 12.88 -27.85
N HIS A 670 -7.65 13.07 -26.89
CA HIS A 670 -6.28 12.55 -26.96
C HIS A 670 -6.29 11.02 -26.83
N LYS A 671 -5.75 10.32 -27.83
CA LYS A 671 -5.59 8.85 -27.85
C LYS A 671 -4.17 8.38 -27.51
N THR A 672 -3.17 9.22 -27.79
CA THR A 672 -1.74 8.92 -27.59
C THR A 672 -1.04 10.09 -26.91
N LEU A 673 -0.02 9.77 -26.12
CA LEU A 673 0.90 10.69 -25.46
C LEU A 673 2.30 10.45 -26.05
N LYS A 674 2.91 11.46 -26.69
CA LYS A 674 4.24 11.29 -27.31
C LYS A 674 5.31 11.65 -26.27
N ALA A 675 5.96 10.65 -25.69
CA ALA A 675 7.04 10.84 -24.72
C ALA A 675 8.43 10.59 -25.35
N ALA A 676 9.37 11.48 -25.04
CA ALA A 676 10.79 11.28 -25.30
C ALA A 676 11.43 10.72 -24.02
N TYR A 677 12.43 9.86 -24.15
CA TYR A 677 13.20 9.30 -23.04
C TYR A 677 14.69 9.61 -23.27
N SER A 678 15.32 10.27 -22.31
CA SER A 678 16.75 10.55 -22.37
C SER A 678 17.55 9.25 -22.40
N PHE A 679 18.48 9.15 -23.35
CA PHE A 679 19.29 7.96 -23.58
C PHE A 679 20.71 8.22 -23.07
N TYR A 680 21.69 8.45 -23.94
CA TYR A 680 23.05 8.83 -23.55
C TYR A 680 23.35 10.28 -23.92
N ASN A 681 23.88 11.04 -22.96
CA ASN A 681 24.31 12.42 -23.15
C ASN A 681 25.71 12.57 -22.54
N ILE A 682 26.62 13.18 -23.29
CA ILE A 682 28.05 13.30 -23.01
C ILE A 682 28.43 14.75 -23.23
N HIS A 683 29.23 15.30 -22.32
CA HIS A 683 29.69 16.68 -22.39
C HIS A 683 31.18 16.77 -22.05
N THR A 684 31.86 17.71 -22.71
CA THR A 684 33.27 18.03 -22.46
C THR A 684 33.48 19.55 -22.42
N GLU A 685 32.91 20.30 -23.37
CA GLU A 685 32.97 21.76 -23.42
C GLU A 685 31.63 22.42 -23.03
N THR A 686 30.49 21.88 -23.51
CA THR A 686 29.18 22.45 -23.24
C THR A 686 28.67 22.02 -21.85
N PRO A 687 28.23 22.93 -20.97
CA PRO A 687 27.62 22.52 -19.70
C PRO A 687 26.40 21.62 -19.92
N LEU A 688 26.34 20.46 -19.25
CA LEU A 688 25.23 19.49 -19.38
C LEU A 688 23.84 20.13 -19.18
N LEU A 689 23.75 21.18 -18.36
CA LEU A 689 22.53 21.94 -18.15
C LEU A 689 22.01 22.61 -19.44
N ASP A 690 22.89 23.17 -20.25
CA ASP A 690 22.55 23.87 -21.50
C ASP A 690 22.34 22.86 -22.64
N LEU A 691 23.18 21.82 -22.71
CA LEU A 691 23.02 20.70 -23.65
C LEU A 691 21.64 20.02 -23.48
N MET A 692 21.25 19.73 -22.23
CA MET A 692 19.93 19.16 -21.93
C MET A 692 18.79 20.16 -22.09
N ASN A 693 19.00 21.46 -21.85
CA ASN A 693 18.01 22.48 -22.20
C ASN A 693 17.70 22.47 -23.71
N ASP A 694 18.71 22.31 -24.55
CA ASP A 694 18.55 22.25 -25.99
C ASP A 694 17.91 20.93 -26.45
N ALA A 695 18.23 19.80 -25.81
CA ALA A 695 17.49 18.54 -26.01
C ALA A 695 15.98 18.70 -25.76
N LEU A 696 15.59 19.42 -24.69
CA LEU A 696 14.18 19.72 -24.40
C LEU A 696 13.53 20.63 -25.45
N ILE A 697 14.29 21.58 -26.03
CA ILE A 697 13.80 22.45 -27.10
C ILE A 697 13.58 21.62 -28.39
N ILE A 698 14.53 20.76 -28.76
CA ILE A 698 14.41 19.88 -29.93
C ILE A 698 13.21 18.93 -29.76
N ALA A 699 13.02 18.34 -28.59
CA ALA A 699 11.85 17.50 -28.31
C ALA A 699 10.52 18.29 -28.39
N LYS A 700 10.47 19.53 -27.86
CA LYS A 700 9.30 20.42 -28.03
C LYS A 700 9.02 20.71 -29.51
N LEU A 701 10.06 20.96 -30.32
CA LEU A 701 9.93 21.21 -31.76
C LEU A 701 9.46 19.97 -32.54
N LYS A 702 9.89 18.77 -32.15
CA LYS A 702 9.44 17.46 -32.69
C LYS A 702 8.08 16.99 -32.16
N GLY A 703 7.33 17.86 -31.48
CA GLY A 703 5.96 17.62 -31.04
C GLY A 703 5.82 16.63 -29.88
N PHE A 704 6.86 16.46 -29.05
CA PHE A 704 6.76 15.65 -27.83
C PHE A 704 5.99 16.39 -26.73
N ASP A 705 5.19 15.63 -25.96
CA ASP A 705 4.35 16.16 -24.89
C ASP A 705 5.07 16.20 -23.53
N VAL A 706 5.97 15.24 -23.31
CA VAL A 706 6.78 15.09 -22.11
C VAL A 706 8.16 14.53 -22.48
N PHE A 707 9.18 14.95 -21.73
CA PHE A 707 10.52 14.37 -21.81
C PHE A 707 10.84 13.70 -20.48
N ASN A 708 11.22 12.44 -20.52
CA ASN A 708 11.47 11.59 -19.35
C ASN A 708 12.96 11.37 -19.18
N ALA A 709 13.42 11.30 -17.93
CA ALA A 709 14.78 10.94 -17.58
C ALA A 709 14.79 10.10 -16.30
N LEU A 710 15.84 9.31 -16.11
CA LEU A 710 16.15 8.64 -14.86
C LEU A 710 17.19 9.48 -14.09
N ASP A 711 17.25 9.36 -12.77
CA ASP A 711 18.24 10.04 -11.91
C ASP A 711 19.66 9.41 -11.95
N LEU A 712 19.95 8.61 -12.97
CA LEU A 712 21.23 7.96 -13.21
C LEU A 712 22.25 8.86 -13.92
N MET A 713 23.50 8.40 -14.04
CA MET A 713 24.63 9.21 -14.50
C MET A 713 24.66 10.57 -13.76
N GLU A 714 25.07 11.65 -14.42
CA GLU A 714 25.11 13.00 -13.85
C GLU A 714 23.76 13.73 -13.90
N ASN A 715 22.64 13.05 -14.21
CA ASN A 715 21.36 13.70 -14.54
C ASN A 715 20.82 14.58 -13.40
N LYS A 716 21.05 14.21 -12.14
CA LYS A 716 20.66 15.01 -10.96
C LYS A 716 21.20 16.44 -11.00
N SER A 717 22.32 16.69 -11.70
CA SER A 717 22.89 18.02 -11.89
C SER A 717 21.96 19.01 -12.61
N PHE A 718 21.03 18.53 -13.46
CA PHE A 718 20.13 19.36 -14.25
C PHE A 718 18.64 19.19 -13.93
N LEU A 719 18.20 18.03 -13.38
CA LEU A 719 16.78 17.69 -13.24
C LEU A 719 15.93 18.79 -12.58
N GLU A 720 16.30 19.25 -11.39
CA GLU A 720 15.58 20.33 -10.70
C GLU A 720 15.69 21.67 -11.43
N LYS A 721 16.89 22.03 -11.91
CA LYS A 721 17.19 23.30 -12.58
C LYS A 721 16.38 23.48 -13.87
N LEU A 722 16.22 22.40 -14.65
CA LEU A 722 15.39 22.36 -15.86
C LEU A 722 13.90 22.15 -15.57
N LYS A 723 13.50 21.99 -14.30
CA LYS A 723 12.11 21.81 -13.85
C LYS A 723 11.50 20.48 -14.30
N PHE A 724 12.24 19.39 -14.15
CA PHE A 724 11.66 18.04 -14.10
C PHE A 724 10.93 17.87 -12.76
N GLY A 725 9.80 17.14 -12.76
CA GLY A 725 9.13 16.67 -11.56
C GLY A 725 9.45 15.21 -11.27
N ILE A 726 9.50 14.83 -9.99
CA ILE A 726 9.68 13.44 -9.56
C ILE A 726 8.46 12.60 -9.99
N GLY A 727 8.70 11.45 -10.63
CA GLY A 727 7.68 10.44 -10.94
C GLY A 727 7.44 9.47 -9.78
N ASP A 728 6.35 8.71 -9.84
CA ASP A 728 6.02 7.64 -8.90
C ASP A 728 6.84 6.36 -9.14
N GLY A 729 7.14 6.04 -10.40
CA GLY A 729 7.91 4.88 -10.82
C GLY A 729 9.39 4.87 -10.38
N ASN A 730 9.80 3.79 -9.72
CA ASN A 730 11.20 3.36 -9.63
C ASN A 730 11.57 2.52 -10.87
N LEU A 731 12.84 2.50 -11.24
CA LEU A 731 13.44 1.47 -12.09
C LEU A 731 14.58 0.80 -11.33
N GLN A 732 14.45 -0.51 -11.07
CA GLN A 732 15.41 -1.32 -10.32
C GLN A 732 16.35 -2.01 -11.31
N TYR A 733 17.66 -1.95 -11.08
CA TYR A 733 18.69 -2.61 -11.91
C TYR A 733 19.16 -3.91 -11.25
N TYR A 734 19.30 -4.97 -12.04
CA TYR A 734 19.67 -6.31 -11.58
C TYR A 734 20.75 -6.94 -12.46
N LEU A 735 21.54 -7.83 -11.85
CA LEU A 735 22.47 -8.71 -12.54
C LEU A 735 22.15 -10.17 -12.18
N PHE A 736 22.01 -11.01 -13.20
CA PHE A 736 21.83 -12.46 -13.08
C PHE A 736 23.20 -13.15 -13.02
N ASN A 737 23.34 -14.10 -12.11
CA ASN A 737 24.58 -14.85 -11.85
C ASN A 737 25.82 -13.95 -11.60
N TRP A 738 25.64 -12.83 -10.90
CA TRP A 738 26.74 -11.95 -10.50
C TRP A 738 26.54 -11.36 -9.11
N ARG A 739 27.62 -11.34 -8.34
CA ARG A 739 27.77 -10.61 -7.09
C ARG A 739 28.63 -9.38 -7.34
N CYS A 740 28.12 -8.23 -6.90
CA CYS A 740 28.87 -7.01 -6.65
C CYS A 740 28.20 -6.25 -5.50
N PRO A 741 28.87 -5.27 -4.88
CA PRO A 741 28.22 -4.32 -3.99
C PRO A 741 27.09 -3.57 -4.69
N ALA A 742 26.17 -3.00 -3.90
CA ALA A 742 25.18 -2.08 -4.44
C ALA A 742 25.83 -0.72 -4.77
N MET A 743 25.23 0.01 -5.70
CA MET A 743 25.71 1.32 -6.16
C MET A 743 24.58 2.35 -6.21
N GLU A 744 24.91 3.60 -5.99
CA GLU A 744 24.00 4.74 -6.12
C GLU A 744 23.63 4.97 -7.60
N SER A 745 22.47 5.59 -7.86
CA SER A 745 21.97 5.82 -9.23
C SER A 745 22.98 6.59 -10.10
N GLU A 746 23.71 7.54 -9.52
CA GLU A 746 24.79 8.31 -10.15
C GLU A 746 25.97 7.46 -10.66
N LYS A 747 26.07 6.19 -10.24
CA LYS A 747 27.09 5.23 -10.71
C LYS A 747 26.55 4.20 -11.70
N VAL A 748 25.29 4.31 -12.10
CA VAL A 748 24.70 3.62 -13.25
C VAL A 748 24.86 4.49 -14.48
N GLY A 749 25.56 3.97 -15.48
CA GLY A 749 25.74 4.52 -16.83
C GLY A 749 25.17 3.58 -17.90
N LEU A 750 24.11 2.84 -17.58
CA LEU A 750 23.40 1.94 -18.49
C LEU A 750 21.92 2.34 -18.60
N VAL A 751 21.44 2.55 -19.81
CA VAL A 751 20.03 2.85 -20.11
C VAL A 751 19.48 1.77 -21.03
N LEU A 752 18.39 1.12 -20.60
CA LEU A 752 17.62 0.14 -21.38
C LEU A 752 16.32 0.78 -21.90
N GLN A 753 15.75 0.21 -22.97
CA GLN A 753 14.67 0.75 -23.79
C GLN A 753 13.27 0.56 -23.17
#